data_AF-A0A1D2WXZ4-F1
#
_entry.id   AF-A0A1D2WXZ4-F1
#
_cell.length_a   1.000
_cell.length_b   1.000
_cell.length_c   1.000
_cell.angle_alpha   90.00
_cell.angle_beta   90.00
_cell.angle_gamma   90.00
#
_symmetry.space_group_name_H-M   'P 1'
#
loop_
_entity.id
_entity.type
_entity.pdbx_description
1 polymer ?
#
loop_
_entity_poly.entity_id
_entity_poly.type
_entity_poly.pdbx_seq_one_letter_code
_entity_poly.pdbx_strand_id
1 'polypeptide(L)'
;MNDLKIVVAGDVSVDRYYWPRVKSSNDEDINWKLYDGISTEKQPGGAVLLAEIIKCYLVSKKISPELVISQNCKNLIQKNSNEILHTSVKLDLFPSFDSNGKNKEAKIYRVTKYLGYATPKDDIKYPQPLEIIGDDESASIVVLHDAGNGFRNDKNVWPKAIKGDKKPIVIYNMYPPLFNGDLWDHVLKHHKENLILILNVDDLRKLGANISRSISWEKSAMELLWEIDNNEKLDKIKELTNVIIRFKFEGAVHYKGKNSRSNLYFDPVSIEGGWDGDKFGKMRAGTLVFVAVLSSRLFYGLDNNNDYKVQIGRSIRRSLITSYKFLLDGYGNHNSTPSFKQTFSNLFNENDQGSSNNDPSSYNDNSSISKSPNDLSSYNNNSYIIKSSKSSASRIQCVTLPQIDGAIRPDPSFWTILGGKTEKECAEKKEKPIDLEKLALNIVTDGLSTLKDFPVGMFGKLITVDRAEIESFRSIMNIMREYIYSENKQKPLSIAVFGSPGSGKSFGITEVAESIDNKRIQKVVFNISQFTSTKDLASAFHKVRDISLRGKIPLVFFDEFDSKFERENLGWIKYFLVPMQDGEFMDCDTMHPIGKSIFVFAGGVYYTYDDFYNYCRLCTNQNIPSDKNFCDDVSNKCPDFLSRLRGFVNILGPNKTGDFDEAYKIRRAILLRSLIEMNAPNMIDSNGNLHINEKLLNALIDAPGYIHGVRSMQAMVDMSMLHEENSWQKASLPPKEQLKLHIDEIDAFYRILV
;
A
#
# COMPACT_ATOMS: atom_id res chain seq x y z
N MET A 1 12.17 21.66 31.38
CA MET A 1 11.35 20.43 31.47
C MET A 1 10.60 20.18 32.78
N ASN A 2 11.15 20.48 33.98
CA ASN A 2 10.51 20.08 35.25
C ASN A 2 9.09 20.66 35.49
N ASP A 3 8.72 21.74 34.80
CA ASP A 3 7.39 22.36 34.90
C ASP A 3 6.39 21.88 33.83
N LEU A 4 6.83 21.09 32.84
CA LEU A 4 5.97 20.58 31.78
C LEU A 4 5.43 19.20 32.18
N LYS A 5 4.13 18.97 32.02
CA LYS A 5 3.49 17.67 32.27
C LYS A 5 2.56 17.25 31.14
N ILE A 6 2.44 15.93 30.97
CA ILE A 6 1.48 15.29 30.07
C ILE A 6 0.43 14.57 30.92
N VAL A 7 -0.85 14.89 30.72
CA VAL A 7 -1.96 14.12 31.30
C VAL A 7 -2.53 13.20 30.21
N VAL A 8 -2.64 11.91 30.50
CA VAL A 8 -3.21 10.90 29.59
C VAL A 8 -4.45 10.29 30.23
N ALA A 9 -5.60 10.46 29.59
CA ALA A 9 -6.88 9.97 30.10
C ALA A 9 -7.78 9.46 28.98
N GLY A 10 -8.74 8.60 29.32
CA GLY A 10 -9.65 8.05 28.33
C GLY A 10 -10.36 6.79 28.77
N ASP A 11 -10.83 6.03 27.78
CA ASP A 11 -11.36 4.69 27.97
C ASP A 11 -10.22 3.73 28.32
N VAL A 12 -10.43 2.93 29.37
CA VAL A 12 -9.46 1.96 29.87
C VAL A 12 -9.99 0.55 29.64
N SER A 13 -9.09 -0.37 29.33
CA SER A 13 -9.43 -1.79 29.18
C SER A 13 -8.33 -2.67 29.76
N VAL A 14 -8.62 -3.97 29.84
CA VAL A 14 -7.62 -5.01 30.13
C VAL A 14 -7.51 -5.93 28.92
N ASP A 15 -6.34 -5.95 28.29
CA ASP A 15 -6.06 -6.82 27.16
C ASP A 15 -5.62 -8.20 27.67
N ARG A 16 -6.33 -9.25 27.22
CA ARG A 16 -6.04 -10.66 27.49
C ARG A 16 -5.44 -11.28 26.24
N TYR A 17 -4.18 -11.68 26.35
CA TYR A 17 -3.48 -12.38 25.29
C TYR A 17 -3.50 -13.89 25.56
N TYR A 18 -3.64 -14.66 24.49
CA TYR A 18 -3.64 -16.13 24.50
C TYR A 18 -2.68 -16.64 23.44
N TRP A 19 -1.84 -17.63 23.75
CA TRP A 19 -0.98 -18.26 22.75
C TRP A 19 -0.81 -19.76 23.04
N PRO A 20 -0.59 -20.59 22.00
CA PRO A 20 -0.43 -22.02 22.18
C PRO A 20 0.84 -22.33 23.00
N ARG A 21 0.74 -23.33 23.87
CA ARG A 21 1.85 -23.94 24.59
C ARG A 21 1.95 -25.40 24.19
N VAL A 22 3.09 -25.78 23.61
CA VAL A 22 3.35 -27.16 23.20
C VAL A 22 3.73 -28.01 24.40
N LYS A 23 3.31 -29.28 24.43
CA LYS A 23 3.73 -30.24 25.45
C LYS A 23 5.26 -30.37 25.55
N SER A 24 5.77 -30.57 26.77
CA SER A 24 7.20 -30.79 27.02
C SER A 24 7.47 -32.29 27.18
N SER A 25 8.40 -32.84 26.38
CA SER A 25 8.81 -34.26 26.49
C SER A 25 9.75 -34.55 27.66
N ASN A 26 10.31 -33.52 28.30
CA ASN A 26 11.39 -33.67 29.28
C ASN A 26 10.91 -33.59 30.74
N ASP A 27 9.60 -33.43 30.97
CA ASP A 27 8.99 -33.32 32.30
C ASP A 27 7.91 -34.41 32.47
N GLU A 28 8.30 -35.68 32.45
CA GLU A 28 7.35 -36.80 32.59
C GLU A 28 6.64 -36.81 33.97
N ASP A 29 7.19 -36.13 34.97
CA ASP A 29 6.68 -36.09 36.34
C ASP A 29 5.49 -35.11 36.54
N ILE A 30 5.16 -34.26 35.56
CA ILE A 30 4.10 -33.24 35.70
C ILE A 30 3.01 -33.44 34.63
N ASN A 31 1.89 -34.06 35.03
CA ASN A 31 0.79 -34.48 34.16
C ASN A 31 0.30 -33.40 33.16
N TRP A 32 0.08 -32.15 33.60
CA TRP A 32 -0.41 -31.11 32.69
C TRP A 32 0.61 -30.70 31.60
N LYS A 33 1.90 -30.95 31.79
CA LYS A 33 2.96 -30.66 30.80
C LYS A 33 2.98 -31.68 29.64
N LEU A 34 2.30 -32.82 29.80
CA LEU A 34 2.18 -33.87 28.79
C LEU A 34 1.19 -33.54 27.66
N TYR A 35 0.36 -32.52 27.85
CA TYR A 35 -0.66 -32.09 26.89
C TYR A 35 -0.40 -30.68 26.37
N ASP A 36 -0.79 -30.45 25.12
CA ASP A 36 -0.83 -29.10 24.57
C ASP A 36 -1.80 -28.24 25.40
N GLY A 37 -1.45 -26.97 25.56
CA GLY A 37 -2.20 -26.04 26.39
C GLY A 37 -2.25 -24.64 25.80
N ILE A 38 -2.83 -23.72 26.56
CA ILE A 38 -2.91 -22.30 26.21
C ILE A 38 -2.28 -21.51 27.36
N SER A 39 -1.31 -20.68 27.02
CA SER A 39 -0.78 -19.66 27.92
C SER A 39 -1.62 -18.39 27.82
N THR A 40 -1.73 -17.64 28.91
CA THR A 40 -2.47 -16.38 28.93
C THR A 40 -1.79 -15.33 29.79
N GLU A 41 -1.92 -14.07 29.37
CA GLU A 41 -1.41 -12.92 30.10
C GLU A 41 -2.38 -11.75 30.00
N LYS A 42 -2.53 -11.02 31.10
CA LYS A 42 -3.33 -9.79 31.17
C LYS A 42 -2.41 -8.58 31.16
N GLN A 43 -2.74 -7.60 30.34
CA GLN A 43 -2.03 -6.34 30.23
C GLN A 43 -3.00 -5.17 30.35
N PRO A 44 -2.57 -4.01 30.88
CA PRO A 44 -3.30 -2.77 30.71
C PRO A 44 -3.58 -2.50 29.22
N GLY A 45 -4.75 -1.93 28.93
CA GLY A 45 -5.17 -1.51 27.61
C GLY A 45 -5.72 -0.08 27.63
N GLY A 46 -6.05 0.45 26.46
CA GLY A 46 -6.62 1.80 26.32
C GLY A 46 -5.69 2.92 26.81
N ALA A 47 -6.25 3.89 27.52
CA ALA A 47 -5.52 5.09 27.95
C ALA A 47 -4.35 4.80 28.91
N VAL A 48 -4.46 3.78 29.76
CA VAL A 48 -3.37 3.37 30.67
C VAL A 48 -2.19 2.80 29.88
N LEU A 49 -2.45 1.92 28.91
CA LEU A 49 -1.40 1.41 28.02
C LEU A 49 -0.73 2.54 27.23
N LEU A 50 -1.53 3.49 26.73
CA LEU A 50 -0.99 4.67 26.04
C LEU A 50 -0.02 5.46 26.94
N ALA A 51 -0.39 5.67 28.20
CA ALA A 51 0.48 6.34 29.17
C ALA A 51 1.76 5.54 29.45
N GLU A 52 1.68 4.21 29.55
CA GLU A 52 2.86 3.35 29.73
C GLU A 52 3.82 3.42 28.54
N ILE A 53 3.31 3.44 27.31
CA ILE A 53 4.14 3.59 26.10
C ILE A 53 4.84 4.96 26.09
N ILE A 54 4.13 6.04 26.45
CA ILE A 54 4.72 7.38 26.58
C ILE A 54 5.83 7.38 27.63
N LYS A 55 5.61 6.75 28.80
CA LYS A 55 6.63 6.60 29.85
C LYS A 55 7.86 5.85 29.34
N CYS A 56 7.70 4.74 28.62
CA CYS A 56 8.82 4.01 28.01
C CYS A 56 9.62 4.89 27.05
N TYR A 57 8.95 5.72 26.23
CA TYR A 57 9.63 6.67 25.34
C TYR A 57 10.41 7.73 26.12
N LEU A 58 9.82 8.33 27.17
CA LEU A 58 10.50 9.36 27.96
C LEU A 58 11.74 8.79 28.67
N VAL A 59 11.64 7.59 29.24
CA VAL A 59 12.75 6.89 29.90
C VAL A 59 13.90 6.64 28.92
N SER A 60 13.62 6.23 27.67
CA SER A 60 14.68 5.99 26.68
C SER A 60 15.45 7.28 26.29
N LYS A 61 14.84 8.44 26.51
CA LYS A 61 15.46 9.76 26.34
C LYS A 61 15.92 10.39 27.66
N LYS A 62 16.03 9.59 28.73
CA LYS A 62 16.50 10.02 30.07
C LYS A 62 15.63 11.11 30.71
N ILE A 63 14.33 11.12 30.40
CA ILE A 63 13.34 12.00 31.04
C ILE A 63 12.58 11.21 32.11
N SER A 64 12.26 11.88 33.21
CA SER A 64 11.46 11.29 34.28
C SER A 64 10.08 10.85 33.79
N PRO A 65 9.69 9.57 34.00
CA PRO A 65 8.35 9.09 33.66
C PRO A 65 7.24 9.68 34.55
N GLU A 66 7.60 10.33 35.67
CA GLU A 66 6.65 11.00 36.58
C GLU A 66 6.02 12.26 35.96
N LEU A 67 6.57 12.77 34.84
CA LEU A 67 5.95 13.85 34.07
C LEU A 67 4.68 13.40 33.32
N VAL A 68 4.40 12.09 33.30
CA VAL A 68 3.20 11.50 32.68
C VAL A 68 2.21 11.08 33.76
N ILE A 69 1.15 11.88 33.88
CA ILE A 69 0.02 11.66 34.78
C ILE A 69 -1.05 10.84 34.04
N SER A 70 -1.66 9.85 34.70
CA SER A 70 -2.70 9.02 34.08
C SER A 70 -3.68 8.43 35.11
N GLN A 71 -4.66 7.69 34.60
CA GLN A 71 -5.72 7.04 35.38
C GLN A 71 -5.19 5.96 36.32
N ASN A 72 -5.95 5.70 37.38
CA ASN A 72 -5.61 4.72 38.40
C ASN A 72 -5.42 3.31 37.82
N CYS A 73 -4.17 2.85 37.76
CA CYS A 73 -3.82 1.51 37.30
C CYS A 73 -3.69 0.47 38.42
N LYS A 74 -3.88 0.85 39.70
CA LYS A 74 -3.77 -0.09 40.83
C LYS A 74 -4.81 -1.19 40.68
N ASN A 75 -4.35 -2.44 40.74
CA ASN A 75 -5.16 -3.65 40.60
C ASN A 75 -5.97 -3.73 39.29
N LEU A 76 -5.61 -2.94 38.26
CA LEU A 76 -6.35 -2.88 36.98
C LEU A 76 -6.52 -4.26 36.34
N ILE A 77 -5.44 -5.04 36.26
CA ILE A 77 -5.45 -6.39 35.68
C ILE A 77 -6.24 -7.42 36.51
N GLN A 78 -6.52 -7.11 37.78
CA GLN A 78 -7.29 -7.95 38.70
C GLN A 78 -8.80 -7.70 38.58
N LYS A 79 -9.21 -6.52 38.11
CA LYS A 79 -10.62 -6.18 37.85
C LYS A 79 -11.26 -7.21 36.91
N ASN A 80 -12.53 -7.50 37.18
CA ASN A 80 -13.31 -8.43 36.36
C ASN A 80 -14.07 -7.68 35.24
N SER A 81 -14.72 -8.42 34.34
CA SER A 81 -15.40 -7.84 33.16
C SER A 81 -16.65 -7.02 33.47
N ASN A 82 -17.20 -7.11 34.68
CA ASN A 82 -18.28 -6.24 35.12
C ASN A 82 -17.78 -4.86 35.54
N GLU A 83 -16.51 -4.75 35.93
CA GLU A 83 -15.91 -3.48 36.34
C GLU A 83 -15.24 -2.75 35.18
N ILE A 84 -14.62 -3.50 34.27
CA ILE A 84 -13.85 -2.92 33.16
C ILE A 84 -13.93 -3.79 31.91
N LEU A 85 -13.87 -3.15 30.74
CA LEU A 85 -13.83 -3.84 29.46
C LEU A 85 -12.58 -4.72 29.35
N HIS A 86 -12.75 -6.00 29.01
CA HIS A 86 -11.63 -6.84 28.59
C HIS A 86 -11.64 -7.04 27.08
N THR A 87 -10.48 -6.93 26.44
CA THR A 87 -10.32 -7.35 25.04
C THR A 87 -9.54 -8.65 24.99
N SER A 88 -9.98 -9.62 24.20
CA SER A 88 -9.32 -10.92 24.08
C SER A 88 -8.63 -11.07 22.72
N VAL A 89 -7.37 -11.51 22.72
CA VAL A 89 -6.51 -11.56 21.52
C VAL A 89 -5.76 -12.89 21.51
N LYS A 90 -5.85 -13.62 20.39
CA LYS A 90 -5.04 -14.82 20.16
C LYS A 90 -3.79 -14.46 19.38
N LEU A 91 -2.65 -14.88 19.89
CA LEU A 91 -1.35 -14.82 19.24
C LEU A 91 -0.96 -16.20 18.69
N ASP A 92 -0.20 -16.19 17.61
CA ASP A 92 0.47 -17.36 17.05
C ASP A 92 1.86 -16.97 16.53
N LEU A 93 2.65 -17.98 16.18
CA LEU A 93 3.98 -17.83 15.61
C LEU A 93 3.89 -17.65 14.10
N PHE A 94 4.32 -16.49 13.62
CA PHE A 94 4.42 -16.18 12.20
C PHE A 94 5.89 -16.07 11.79
N PRO A 95 6.20 -16.27 10.49
CA PRO A 95 7.54 -16.00 9.96
C PRO A 95 7.97 -14.56 10.28
N SER A 96 9.23 -14.39 10.70
CA SER A 96 9.81 -13.06 10.80
C SER A 96 9.85 -12.40 9.42
N PHE A 97 9.77 -11.08 9.42
CA PHE A 97 10.01 -10.29 8.23
C PHE A 97 11.53 -10.13 8.07
N ASP A 98 12.25 -11.21 7.76
CA ASP A 98 13.69 -11.16 7.46
C ASP A 98 13.89 -11.14 5.94
N SER A 99 14.14 -9.94 5.40
CA SER A 99 14.41 -9.71 3.98
C SER A 99 15.75 -10.30 3.52
N ASN A 100 16.60 -10.77 4.44
CA ASN A 100 17.94 -11.25 4.14
C ASN A 100 18.06 -12.78 4.09
N GLY A 101 17.00 -13.54 4.40
CA GLY A 101 17.04 -15.00 4.35
C GLY A 101 18.08 -15.65 5.28
N LYS A 102 18.73 -14.87 6.17
CA LYS A 102 19.75 -15.36 7.11
C LYS A 102 19.10 -16.11 8.28
N ASN A 103 17.87 -15.77 8.65
CA ASN A 103 17.07 -16.49 9.64
C ASN A 103 15.70 -16.88 9.08
N LYS A 104 15.65 -17.77 8.06
CA LYS A 104 14.39 -18.33 7.53
C LYS A 104 13.52 -19.04 8.60
N GLU A 105 14.07 -19.33 9.77
CA GLU A 105 13.39 -20.02 10.87
C GLU A 105 12.96 -19.12 12.03
N ALA A 106 13.32 -17.83 12.03
CA ALA A 106 12.91 -16.95 13.12
C ALA A 106 11.38 -16.75 13.09
N LYS A 107 10.70 -17.28 14.10
CA LYS A 107 9.26 -17.08 14.30
C LYS A 107 8.99 -16.03 15.37
N ILE A 108 8.01 -15.16 15.12
CA ILE A 108 7.62 -14.03 15.97
C ILE A 108 6.15 -14.16 16.38
N TYR A 109 5.84 -13.89 17.64
CA TYR A 109 4.47 -13.86 18.15
C TYR A 109 3.70 -12.65 17.65
N ARG A 110 2.57 -12.90 16.98
CA ARG A 110 1.71 -11.87 16.40
C ARG A 110 0.25 -12.25 16.49
N VAL A 111 -0.64 -11.29 16.32
CA VAL A 111 -2.09 -11.51 16.40
C VAL A 111 -2.54 -12.37 15.23
N THR A 112 -3.07 -13.55 15.54
CA THR A 112 -3.77 -14.38 14.55
C THR A 112 -5.26 -14.02 14.50
N LYS A 113 -5.89 -13.79 15.67
CA LYS A 113 -7.33 -13.55 15.75
C LYS A 113 -7.68 -12.63 16.91
N TYR A 114 -8.57 -11.68 16.66
CA TYR A 114 -9.27 -10.93 17.72
C TYR A 114 -10.46 -11.77 18.19
N LEU A 115 -10.53 -12.05 19.48
CA LEU A 115 -11.58 -12.88 20.09
C LEU A 115 -12.76 -12.04 20.62
N GLY A 116 -12.74 -10.73 20.39
CA GLY A 116 -13.79 -9.80 20.79
C GLY A 116 -13.59 -9.24 22.21
N TYR A 117 -14.68 -8.72 22.76
CA TYR A 117 -14.73 -8.04 24.05
C TYR A 117 -15.51 -8.86 25.06
N ALA A 118 -15.09 -8.84 26.32
CA ALA A 118 -15.94 -9.21 27.44
C ALA A 118 -16.41 -7.91 28.12
N THR A 119 -17.72 -7.69 28.08
CA THR A 119 -18.38 -6.49 28.60
C THR A 119 -19.00 -6.74 29.97
N PRO A 120 -19.40 -5.66 30.67
CA PRO A 120 -20.31 -5.76 31.80
C PRO A 120 -21.64 -6.44 31.42
N LYS A 121 -22.41 -6.84 32.44
CA LYS A 121 -23.77 -7.37 32.29
C LYS A 121 -24.67 -6.40 31.51
N ASP A 122 -25.70 -6.93 30.85
CA ASP A 122 -26.55 -6.21 29.89
C ASP A 122 -27.26 -4.95 30.44
N ASP A 123 -27.37 -4.81 31.77
CA ASP A 123 -27.93 -3.64 32.46
C ASP A 123 -26.97 -2.45 32.56
N ILE A 124 -25.67 -2.65 32.33
CA ILE A 124 -24.64 -1.61 32.38
C ILE A 124 -24.23 -1.24 30.96
N LYS A 125 -24.62 -0.03 30.50
CA LYS A 125 -24.31 0.45 29.14
C LYS A 125 -22.81 0.67 28.89
N TYR A 126 -22.07 1.13 29.91
CA TYR A 126 -20.63 1.43 29.82
C TYR A 126 -19.90 1.03 31.11
N PRO A 127 -18.65 0.54 31.03
CA PRO A 127 -17.82 0.33 32.22
C PRO A 127 -17.58 1.64 32.96
N GLN A 128 -17.38 1.57 34.29
CA GLN A 128 -17.11 2.76 35.10
C GLN A 128 -15.77 3.40 34.70
N PRO A 129 -15.74 4.68 34.30
CA PRO A 129 -14.49 5.36 34.00
C PRO A 129 -13.58 5.45 35.23
N LEU A 130 -12.27 5.38 35.02
CA LEU A 130 -11.28 5.49 36.10
C LEU A 130 -10.86 6.94 36.32
N GLU A 131 -10.66 7.33 37.58
CA GLU A 131 -10.16 8.64 37.96
C GLU A 131 -8.66 8.81 37.64
N ILE A 132 -8.24 10.07 37.44
CA ILE A 132 -6.85 10.47 37.19
C ILE A 132 -6.14 10.71 38.52
N ILE A 133 -5.07 9.96 38.80
CA ILE A 133 -4.31 10.11 40.04
C ILE A 133 -3.33 11.28 39.91
N GLY A 134 -3.38 12.23 40.85
CA GLY A 134 -2.46 13.36 40.86
C GLY A 134 -2.69 14.31 39.69
N ASP A 135 -3.94 14.44 39.23
CA ASP A 135 -4.32 15.28 38.11
C ASP A 135 -3.89 16.73 38.29
N ASP A 136 -3.33 17.32 37.22
CA ASP A 136 -2.69 18.61 37.22
C ASP A 136 -3.39 19.58 36.27
N GLU A 137 -3.95 20.65 36.84
CA GLU A 137 -4.61 21.73 36.09
C GLU A 137 -3.65 22.53 35.21
N SER A 138 -2.35 22.45 35.46
CA SER A 138 -1.28 23.14 34.74
C SER A 138 -0.64 22.33 33.62
N ALA A 139 -1.12 21.11 33.36
CA ALA A 139 -0.57 20.24 32.32
C ALA A 139 -0.49 20.95 30.96
N SER A 140 0.65 20.80 30.28
CA SER A 140 0.92 21.48 29.01
C SER A 140 0.32 20.72 27.82
N ILE A 141 0.23 19.39 27.94
CA ILE A 141 -0.37 18.51 26.94
C ILE A 141 -1.38 17.59 27.63
N VAL A 142 -2.54 17.45 27.01
CA VAL A 142 -3.56 16.48 27.40
C VAL A 142 -3.78 15.51 26.24
N VAL A 143 -3.59 14.22 26.48
CA VAL A 143 -3.80 13.15 25.51
C VAL A 143 -5.07 12.40 25.88
N LEU A 144 -6.09 12.48 25.01
CA LEU A 144 -7.38 11.83 25.19
C LEU A 144 -7.45 10.58 24.31
N HIS A 145 -7.66 9.41 24.92
CA HIS A 145 -7.94 8.17 24.20
C HIS A 145 -9.41 7.79 24.35
N ASP A 146 -10.22 8.13 23.36
CA ASP A 146 -11.65 7.90 23.37
C ASP A 146 -12.01 6.76 22.41
N ALA A 147 -12.21 5.59 23.00
CA ALA A 147 -12.60 4.38 22.31
C ALA A 147 -14.14 4.23 22.20
N GLY A 148 -14.92 5.21 22.68
CA GLY A 148 -16.39 5.18 22.66
C GLY A 148 -17.02 4.38 23.80
N ASN A 149 -16.28 4.11 24.87
CA ASN A 149 -16.70 3.19 25.94
C ASN A 149 -17.15 3.88 27.24
N GLY A 150 -17.59 5.13 27.15
CA GLY A 150 -18.26 5.84 28.24
C GLY A 150 -17.47 6.99 28.87
N PHE A 151 -16.14 7.03 28.73
CA PHE A 151 -15.31 8.12 29.29
C PHE A 151 -15.79 9.50 28.82
N ARG A 152 -16.15 9.63 27.54
CA ARG A 152 -16.61 10.88 26.92
C ARG A 152 -17.91 11.45 27.52
N ASN A 153 -18.64 10.69 28.33
CA ASN A 153 -19.94 11.08 28.88
C ASN A 153 -19.85 11.52 30.36
N ASP A 154 -18.73 11.28 31.05
CA ASP A 154 -18.58 11.59 32.48
C ASP A 154 -17.58 12.74 32.70
N LYS A 155 -18.13 13.94 32.95
CA LYS A 155 -17.36 15.17 33.16
C LYS A 155 -16.47 15.14 34.40
N ASN A 156 -16.79 14.30 35.37
CA ASN A 156 -16.07 14.26 36.65
C ASN A 156 -14.66 13.70 36.46
N VAL A 157 -14.51 12.72 35.57
CA VAL A 157 -13.24 12.03 35.30
C VAL A 157 -12.36 12.66 34.23
N TRP A 158 -12.83 13.75 33.59
CA TRP A 158 -12.03 14.47 32.60
C TRP A 158 -10.82 15.16 33.25
N PRO A 159 -9.70 15.33 32.52
CA PRO A 159 -8.53 16.07 33.01
C PRO A 159 -8.88 17.48 33.49
N LYS A 160 -8.35 17.89 34.65
CA LYS A 160 -8.52 19.24 35.18
C LYS A 160 -8.04 20.31 34.21
N ALA A 161 -6.93 20.07 33.51
CA ALA A 161 -6.34 21.00 32.56
C ALA A 161 -7.28 21.40 31.39
N ILE A 162 -8.24 20.54 31.00
CA ILE A 162 -9.22 20.90 29.97
C ILE A 162 -10.49 21.55 30.55
N LYS A 163 -10.70 21.49 31.86
CA LYS A 163 -11.85 22.08 32.57
C LYS A 163 -11.59 23.52 33.03
N GLY A 164 -10.34 23.87 33.32
CA GLY A 164 -9.96 25.21 33.76
C GLY A 164 -9.77 26.21 32.62
N ASP A 165 -9.22 27.38 32.98
CA ASP A 165 -9.03 28.50 32.04
C ASP A 165 -7.82 28.34 31.11
N LYS A 166 -6.87 27.47 31.47
CA LYS A 166 -5.68 27.20 30.65
C LYS A 166 -6.05 26.52 29.33
N LYS A 167 -5.19 26.68 28.32
CA LYS A 167 -5.36 26.14 26.97
C LYS A 167 -4.25 25.15 26.61
N PRO A 168 -4.23 23.94 27.20
CA PRO A 168 -3.23 22.93 26.85
C PRO A 168 -3.33 22.53 25.38
N ILE A 169 -2.28 21.89 24.86
CA ILE A 169 -2.39 21.14 23.60
C ILE A 169 -3.21 19.89 23.86
N VAL A 170 -4.33 19.73 23.15
CA VAL A 170 -5.21 18.57 23.30
C VAL A 170 -5.00 17.62 22.14
N ILE A 171 -4.38 16.48 22.40
CA ILE A 171 -4.22 15.40 21.41
C ILE A 171 -5.37 14.42 21.59
N TYR A 172 -6.34 14.46 20.69
CA TYR A 172 -7.59 13.70 20.80
C TYR A 172 -7.60 12.53 19.83
N ASN A 173 -7.33 11.33 20.33
CA ASN A 173 -7.43 10.07 19.59
C ASN A 173 -8.85 9.50 19.73
N MET A 174 -9.66 9.61 18.67
CA MET A 174 -11.09 9.32 18.70
C MET A 174 -11.46 8.11 17.84
N TYR A 175 -12.31 7.24 18.39
CA TYR A 175 -12.96 6.13 17.71
C TYR A 175 -14.48 6.30 17.68
N PRO A 176 -15.19 5.55 16.80
CA PRO A 176 -16.65 5.61 16.70
C PRO A 176 -17.38 5.44 18.05
N PRO A 177 -18.54 6.10 18.23
CA PRO A 177 -19.19 7.02 17.29
C PRO A 177 -18.38 8.33 17.13
N LEU A 178 -18.10 8.75 15.90
CA LEU A 178 -17.28 9.93 15.66
C LEU A 178 -18.06 11.22 15.90
N PHE A 179 -17.36 12.28 16.32
CA PHE A 179 -17.89 13.64 16.48
C PHE A 179 -19.12 13.75 17.39
N ASN A 180 -19.17 12.90 18.42
CA ASN A 180 -20.30 12.80 19.34
C ASN A 180 -19.82 12.66 20.78
N GLY A 181 -20.61 13.19 21.72
CA GLY A 181 -20.45 13.10 23.16
C GLY A 181 -20.01 14.42 23.78
N ASP A 182 -20.36 14.59 25.05
CA ASP A 182 -20.11 15.82 25.81
C ASP A 182 -18.63 16.24 25.79
N LEU A 183 -17.69 15.28 25.82
CA LEU A 183 -16.26 15.59 25.76
C LEU A 183 -15.85 16.20 24.42
N TRP A 184 -16.42 15.73 23.32
CA TRP A 184 -16.16 16.31 22.00
C TRP A 184 -16.63 17.76 21.92
N ASP A 185 -17.87 18.02 22.34
CA ASP A 185 -18.44 19.37 22.33
C ASP A 185 -17.67 20.31 23.25
N HIS A 186 -17.24 19.83 24.42
CA HIS A 186 -16.42 20.59 25.36
C HIS A 186 -15.05 20.97 24.77
N VAL A 187 -14.33 19.99 24.22
CA VAL A 187 -13.01 20.23 23.60
C VAL A 187 -13.14 21.16 22.40
N LEU A 188 -14.16 20.99 21.55
CA LEU A 188 -14.39 21.85 20.40
C LEU A 188 -14.76 23.28 20.81
N LYS A 189 -15.55 23.45 21.88
CA LYS A 189 -15.93 24.79 22.37
C LYS A 189 -14.77 25.53 23.02
N HIS A 190 -13.94 24.83 23.79
CA HIS A 190 -12.96 25.48 24.67
C HIS A 190 -11.51 25.39 24.18
N HIS A 191 -11.17 24.41 23.34
CA HIS A 191 -9.78 24.09 22.98
C HIS A 191 -9.54 23.90 21.48
N LYS A 192 -10.47 24.35 20.61
CA LYS A 192 -10.41 24.20 19.14
C LYS A 192 -9.05 24.58 18.55
N GLU A 193 -8.47 25.69 18.99
CA GLU A 193 -7.24 26.25 18.40
C GLU A 193 -5.99 25.41 18.72
N ASN A 194 -6.02 24.65 19.82
CA ASN A 194 -4.93 23.81 20.31
C ASN A 194 -5.25 22.30 20.20
N LEU A 195 -6.30 21.96 19.46
CA LEU A 195 -6.73 20.59 19.22
C LEU A 195 -5.92 19.95 18.10
N ILE A 196 -5.35 18.77 18.36
CA ILE A 196 -4.82 17.85 17.37
C ILE A 196 -5.72 16.61 17.39
N LEU A 197 -6.62 16.50 16.42
CA LEU A 197 -7.55 15.37 16.30
C LEU A 197 -6.90 14.24 15.49
N ILE A 198 -6.99 13.00 15.99
CA ILE A 198 -6.45 11.81 15.33
C ILE A 198 -7.58 10.84 15.04
N LEU A 199 -7.75 10.49 13.78
CA LEU A 199 -8.79 9.60 13.26
C LEU A 199 -8.17 8.47 12.42
N ASN A 200 -8.90 7.38 12.23
CA ASN A 200 -8.54 6.37 11.23
C ASN A 200 -9.46 6.51 10.01
N VAL A 201 -8.89 6.39 8.80
CA VAL A 201 -9.65 6.46 7.56
C VAL A 201 -10.78 5.41 7.50
N ASP A 202 -10.57 4.25 8.12
CA ASP A 202 -11.57 3.18 8.18
C ASP A 202 -12.83 3.59 8.94
N ASP A 203 -12.70 4.44 9.95
CA ASP A 203 -13.84 4.92 10.72
C ASP A 203 -14.61 6.01 9.96
N LEU A 204 -13.92 6.82 9.15
CA LEU A 204 -14.57 7.75 8.21
C LEU A 204 -15.35 7.02 7.12
N ARG A 205 -14.78 5.93 6.58
CA ARG A 205 -15.48 5.09 5.59
C ARG A 205 -16.73 4.44 6.18
N LYS A 206 -16.67 3.95 7.43
CA LYS A 206 -17.85 3.43 8.15
C LYS A 206 -18.89 4.52 8.41
N LEU A 207 -18.46 5.76 8.64
CA LEU A 207 -19.36 6.90 8.79
C LEU A 207 -20.07 7.23 7.47
N GLY A 208 -19.48 6.86 6.33
CA GLY A 208 -20.07 6.96 4.99
C GLY A 208 -19.25 7.81 4.01
N ALA A 209 -17.97 8.04 4.27
CA ALA A 209 -17.08 8.72 3.34
C ALA A 209 -16.60 7.76 2.22
N ASN A 210 -16.73 8.17 0.95
CA ASN A 210 -16.37 7.35 -0.21
C ASN A 210 -14.88 7.47 -0.56
N ILE A 211 -14.01 6.95 0.31
CA ILE A 211 -12.56 6.99 0.15
C ILE A 211 -12.05 5.61 -0.31
N SER A 212 -11.40 5.56 -1.47
CA SER A 212 -10.81 4.35 -2.04
C SER A 212 -9.85 3.65 -1.09
N ARG A 213 -9.75 2.31 -1.19
CA ARG A 213 -8.88 1.45 -0.38
C ARG A 213 -7.82 0.81 -1.26
N SER A 214 -6.55 0.92 -0.88
CA SER A 214 -5.46 0.14 -1.48
C SER A 214 -5.35 0.27 -3.02
N ILE A 215 -5.61 1.47 -3.57
CA ILE A 215 -5.53 1.78 -5.01
C ILE A 215 -4.30 2.66 -5.31
N SER A 216 -4.28 3.90 -4.84
CA SER A 216 -3.12 4.79 -4.92
C SER A 216 -3.16 5.76 -3.74
N TRP A 217 -1.99 6.32 -3.40
CA TRP A 217 -1.91 7.32 -2.34
C TRP A 217 -2.61 8.61 -2.78
N GLU A 218 -2.40 8.99 -4.04
CA GLU A 218 -3.01 10.13 -4.70
C GLU A 218 -4.53 10.05 -4.65
N LYS A 219 -5.13 8.97 -5.15
CA LYS A 219 -6.59 8.82 -5.15
C LYS A 219 -7.17 8.88 -3.75
N SER A 220 -6.61 8.13 -2.82
CA SER A 220 -7.15 8.03 -1.46
C SER A 220 -7.02 9.36 -0.70
N ALA A 221 -5.90 10.08 -0.88
CA ALA A 221 -5.70 11.39 -0.26
C ALA A 221 -6.60 12.46 -0.88
N MET A 222 -6.74 12.47 -2.21
CA MET A 222 -7.58 13.45 -2.89
C MET A 222 -9.08 13.21 -2.64
N GLU A 223 -9.54 11.96 -2.63
CA GLU A 223 -10.91 11.63 -2.24
C GLU A 223 -11.17 11.98 -0.78
N LEU A 224 -10.20 11.79 0.14
CA LEU A 224 -10.36 12.23 1.54
C LEU A 224 -10.57 13.74 1.63
N LEU A 225 -9.75 14.56 0.95
CA LEU A 225 -9.93 16.01 0.96
C LEU A 225 -11.28 16.41 0.37
N TRP A 226 -11.66 15.80 -0.76
CA TRP A 226 -12.95 16.05 -1.41
C TRP A 226 -14.13 15.68 -0.49
N GLU A 227 -14.05 14.55 0.21
CA GLU A 227 -15.07 14.12 1.17
C GLU A 227 -15.15 15.06 2.39
N ILE A 228 -14.02 15.57 2.91
CA ILE A 228 -14.05 16.56 4.00
C ILE A 228 -14.80 17.83 3.58
N ASP A 229 -14.67 18.25 2.31
CA ASP A 229 -15.32 19.44 1.82
C ASP A 229 -16.79 19.25 1.43
N ASN A 230 -17.20 18.05 1.01
CA ASN A 230 -18.51 17.80 0.41
C ASN A 230 -19.42 16.83 1.19
N ASN A 231 -18.91 16.12 2.19
CA ASN A 231 -19.70 15.18 2.97
C ASN A 231 -20.15 15.82 4.30
N GLU A 232 -21.46 16.06 4.44
CA GLU A 232 -22.06 16.69 5.63
C GLU A 232 -21.69 15.99 6.95
N LYS A 233 -21.44 14.68 6.91
CA LYS A 233 -21.02 13.91 8.09
C LYS A 233 -19.63 14.30 8.60
N LEU A 234 -18.83 14.99 7.79
CA LEU A 234 -17.48 15.46 8.09
C LEU A 234 -17.43 16.98 8.37
N ASP A 235 -18.56 17.70 8.35
CA ASP A 235 -18.60 19.16 8.57
C ASP A 235 -17.94 19.58 9.89
N LYS A 236 -18.03 18.72 10.91
CA LYS A 236 -17.46 18.97 12.24
C LYS A 236 -15.93 19.10 12.24
N ILE A 237 -15.24 18.61 11.22
CA ILE A 237 -13.77 18.67 11.11
C ILE A 237 -13.26 19.62 10.03
N LYS A 238 -14.13 20.13 9.17
CA LYS A 238 -13.78 21.01 8.03
C LYS A 238 -13.06 22.30 8.44
N GLU A 239 -13.49 22.89 9.55
CA GLU A 239 -12.91 24.12 10.11
C GLU A 239 -11.76 23.88 11.10
N LEU A 240 -11.28 22.63 11.23
CA LEU A 240 -10.16 22.29 12.11
C LEU A 240 -8.84 22.37 11.36
N THR A 241 -7.81 22.85 12.04
CA THR A 241 -6.49 23.12 11.45
C THR A 241 -5.45 22.02 11.71
N ASN A 242 -5.77 21.03 12.54
CA ASN A 242 -4.87 19.91 12.85
C ASN A 242 -5.64 18.60 13.00
N VAL A 243 -6.01 18.00 11.86
CA VAL A 243 -6.62 16.67 11.83
C VAL A 243 -5.66 15.70 11.17
N ILE A 244 -5.30 14.64 11.88
CA ILE A 244 -4.41 13.58 11.41
C ILE A 244 -5.25 12.35 11.12
N ILE A 245 -5.44 12.02 9.85
CA ILE A 245 -6.20 10.86 9.39
C ILE A 245 -5.22 9.77 9.01
N ARG A 246 -5.21 8.67 9.76
CA ARG A 246 -4.29 7.56 9.56
C ARG A 246 -4.80 6.55 8.53
N PHE A 247 -3.89 6.14 7.65
CA PHE A 247 -4.03 5.03 6.70
C PHE A 247 -3.20 3.85 7.22
N LYS A 248 -3.74 3.16 8.25
CA LYS A 248 -3.11 2.03 8.94
C LYS A 248 -1.67 2.35 9.40
N PHE A 249 -0.67 1.57 8.97
CA PHE A 249 0.73 1.73 9.37
C PHE A 249 1.56 2.49 8.33
N GLU A 250 1.06 2.53 7.10
CA GLU A 250 1.82 2.93 5.92
C GLU A 250 1.70 4.42 5.59
N GLY A 251 0.64 5.10 6.06
CA GLY A 251 0.48 6.52 5.78
C GLY A 251 -0.45 7.29 6.71
N ALA A 252 -0.47 8.61 6.54
CA ALA A 252 -1.37 9.54 7.21
C ALA A 252 -1.54 10.83 6.38
N VAL A 253 -2.73 11.44 6.43
CA VAL A 253 -2.97 12.80 5.94
C VAL A 253 -3.07 13.74 7.12
N HIS A 254 -2.27 14.81 7.12
CA HIS A 254 -2.42 15.96 8.01
C HIS A 254 -3.26 17.02 7.28
N TYR A 255 -4.54 17.02 7.58
CA TYR A 255 -5.48 18.05 7.14
C TYR A 255 -5.27 19.32 7.98
N LYS A 256 -5.03 20.43 7.29
CA LYS A 256 -4.70 21.73 7.90
C LYS A 256 -5.83 22.76 7.87
N GLY A 257 -7.04 22.32 7.55
CA GLY A 257 -8.20 23.18 7.37
C GLY A 257 -8.34 23.67 5.92
N LYS A 258 -9.52 24.19 5.61
CA LYS A 258 -9.91 24.60 4.25
C LYS A 258 -8.99 25.64 3.61
N ASN A 259 -8.40 26.53 4.42
CA ASN A 259 -7.58 27.65 3.94
C ASN A 259 -6.07 27.33 3.93
N SER A 260 -5.69 26.06 4.05
CA SER A 260 -4.28 25.67 4.11
C SER A 260 -4.06 24.33 3.42
N ARG A 261 -2.97 24.25 2.66
CA ARG A 261 -2.61 23.01 1.97
C ARG A 261 -2.26 21.91 2.98
N SER A 262 -2.87 20.75 2.75
CA SER A 262 -2.70 19.56 3.59
C SER A 262 -1.46 18.76 3.17
N ASN A 263 -0.96 17.90 4.05
CA ASN A 263 0.19 17.06 3.75
C ASN A 263 -0.18 15.58 3.79
N LEU A 264 0.34 14.81 2.84
CA LEU A 264 0.30 13.36 2.84
C LEU A 264 1.67 12.83 3.26
N TYR A 265 1.68 11.98 4.27
CA TYR A 265 2.82 11.18 4.72
C TYR A 265 2.59 9.74 4.31
N PHE A 266 3.52 9.13 3.58
CA PHE A 266 3.29 7.81 3.00
C PHE A 266 4.57 7.00 2.83
N ASP A 267 4.44 5.69 2.85
CA ASP A 267 5.46 4.74 2.43
C ASP A 267 5.44 4.60 0.89
N PRO A 268 6.47 5.05 0.17
CA PRO A 268 6.49 5.07 -1.30
C PRO A 268 6.46 3.69 -1.93
N VAL A 269 6.96 2.68 -1.23
CA VAL A 269 7.10 1.31 -1.75
C VAL A 269 6.02 0.38 -1.20
N SER A 270 5.01 0.96 -0.56
CA SER A 270 3.85 0.28 -0.02
C SER A 270 2.57 1.05 -0.36
N ILE A 271 1.43 0.52 0.08
CA ILE A 271 0.12 1.17 0.01
C ILE A 271 -0.63 0.92 1.31
N GLU A 272 -1.76 1.58 1.51
CA GLU A 272 -2.65 1.27 2.62
C GLU A 272 -2.93 -0.24 2.72
N GLY A 273 -2.54 -0.85 3.83
CA GLY A 273 -2.72 -2.29 4.04
C GLY A 273 -1.81 -3.17 3.19
N GLY A 274 -0.66 -2.65 2.74
CA GLY A 274 0.38 -3.41 2.04
C GLY A 274 0.98 -4.52 2.91
N TRP A 275 0.82 -4.46 4.23
CA TRP A 275 1.17 -5.58 5.12
C TRP A 275 0.23 -6.79 4.93
N ASP A 276 0.81 -7.93 4.54
CA ASP A 276 0.08 -9.20 4.44
C ASP A 276 -0.12 -9.83 5.83
N GLY A 277 -1.22 -9.44 6.48
CA GLY A 277 -1.57 -9.91 7.81
C GLY A 277 -1.95 -11.39 7.89
N ASP A 278 -2.28 -12.04 6.77
CA ASP A 278 -2.60 -13.48 6.76
C ASP A 278 -1.31 -14.30 6.73
N LYS A 279 -0.31 -13.83 5.97
CA LYS A 279 1.01 -14.46 5.90
C LYS A 279 1.90 -14.15 7.10
N PHE A 280 1.86 -12.91 7.59
CA PHE A 280 2.78 -12.41 8.62
C PHE A 280 2.11 -12.07 9.93
N GLY A 281 0.81 -12.28 10.10
CA GLY A 281 0.08 -11.96 11.33
C GLY A 281 -0.17 -10.46 11.53
N LYS A 282 -1.07 -10.11 12.44
CA LYS A 282 -1.50 -8.72 12.72
C LYS A 282 -0.88 -8.22 14.03
N MET A 283 -1.08 -6.93 14.33
CA MET A 283 -0.64 -6.31 15.59
C MET A 283 -1.77 -5.52 16.25
N ARG A 284 -1.78 -5.48 17.58
CA ARG A 284 -2.65 -4.60 18.38
C ARG A 284 -1.84 -3.43 18.93
N ALA A 285 -2.50 -2.32 19.23
CA ALA A 285 -1.93 -1.09 19.79
C ALA A 285 -1.05 -0.25 18.83
N GLY A 286 -1.05 -0.53 17.53
CA GLY A 286 -0.33 0.29 16.54
C GLY A 286 -0.72 1.78 16.56
N THR A 287 -2.00 2.09 16.77
CA THR A 287 -2.45 3.49 16.98
C THR A 287 -1.95 4.08 18.29
N LEU A 288 -1.88 3.30 19.37
CA LEU A 288 -1.37 3.81 20.64
C LEU A 288 0.12 4.13 20.54
N VAL A 289 0.90 3.29 19.84
CA VAL A 289 2.31 3.59 19.54
C VAL A 289 2.45 4.88 18.74
N PHE A 290 1.63 5.07 17.70
CA PHE A 290 1.62 6.30 16.92
C PHE A 290 1.35 7.53 17.80
N VAL A 291 0.27 7.49 18.60
CA VAL A 291 -0.14 8.61 19.45
C VAL A 291 0.91 8.89 20.52
N ALA A 292 1.48 7.85 21.14
CA ALA A 292 2.52 7.99 22.15
C ALA A 292 3.74 8.72 21.59
N VAL A 293 4.26 8.29 20.45
CA VAL A 293 5.43 8.92 19.80
C VAL A 293 5.11 10.35 19.40
N LEU A 294 3.93 10.62 18.85
CA LEU A 294 3.48 11.96 18.49
C LEU A 294 3.46 12.87 19.73
N SER A 295 2.79 12.45 20.81
CA SER A 295 2.67 13.23 22.04
C SER A 295 4.02 13.47 22.71
N SER A 296 4.87 12.43 22.79
CA SER A 296 6.19 12.56 23.38
C SER A 296 7.02 13.54 22.58
N ARG A 297 7.05 13.47 21.24
CA ARG A 297 7.84 14.39 20.41
C ARG A 297 7.38 15.84 20.50
N LEU A 298 6.09 16.09 20.54
CA LEU A 298 5.55 17.43 20.75
C LEU A 298 5.95 17.97 22.14
N PHE A 299 5.96 17.11 23.17
CA PHE A 299 6.43 17.47 24.50
C PHE A 299 7.91 17.93 24.52
N TYR A 300 8.81 17.25 23.81
CA TYR A 300 10.21 17.74 23.66
C TYR A 300 10.29 19.07 22.89
N GLY A 301 9.42 19.27 21.90
CA GLY A 301 9.40 20.48 21.09
C GLY A 301 9.10 21.73 21.89
N LEU A 302 8.23 21.62 22.90
CA LEU A 302 7.84 22.72 23.80
C LEU A 302 8.99 23.20 24.68
N ASP A 303 9.87 22.31 25.13
CA ASP A 303 11.04 22.68 25.96
C ASP A 303 12.05 23.53 25.17
N ASN A 304 12.05 23.43 23.84
CA ASN A 304 12.96 24.16 22.96
C ASN A 304 12.40 25.52 22.47
N ASN A 305 11.31 26.04 23.05
CA ASN A 305 10.63 27.28 22.64
C ASN A 305 10.24 27.34 21.15
N ASN A 306 10.10 26.18 20.49
CA ASN A 306 9.65 26.11 19.11
C ASN A 306 8.12 26.08 19.03
N ASP A 307 7.54 26.72 18.03
CA ASP A 307 6.11 26.55 17.72
C ASP A 307 5.83 25.06 17.44
N TYR A 308 5.03 24.43 18.30
CA TYR A 308 4.70 23.01 18.19
C TYR A 308 4.04 22.68 16.85
N LYS A 309 3.36 23.65 16.22
CA LYS A 309 2.72 23.48 14.91
C LYS A 309 3.73 23.14 13.82
N VAL A 310 4.96 23.64 13.91
CA VAL A 310 6.07 23.31 13.00
C VAL A 310 6.55 21.87 13.21
N GLN A 311 6.38 21.31 14.42
CA GLN A 311 6.87 19.98 14.78
C GLN A 311 5.86 18.85 14.50
N ILE A 312 4.60 19.16 14.22
CA ILE A 312 3.55 18.15 13.96
C ILE A 312 3.97 17.22 12.82
N GLY A 313 4.37 17.78 11.67
CA GLY A 313 4.75 16.96 10.50
C GLY A 313 5.93 16.02 10.75
N ARG A 314 6.99 16.52 11.40
CA ARG A 314 8.14 15.70 11.82
C ARG A 314 7.73 14.59 12.78
N SER A 315 6.78 14.89 13.67
CA SER A 315 6.29 13.95 14.66
C SER A 315 5.39 12.88 14.05
N ILE A 316 4.55 13.22 13.05
CA ILE A 316 3.78 12.24 12.26
C ILE A 316 4.72 11.26 11.56
N ARG A 317 5.74 11.76 10.85
CA ARG A 317 6.71 10.92 10.14
C ARG A 317 7.38 9.92 11.09
N ARG A 318 7.89 10.38 12.23
CA ARG A 318 8.51 9.50 13.23
C ARG A 318 7.52 8.51 13.83
N SER A 319 6.28 8.92 14.06
CA SER A 319 5.23 8.05 14.59
C SER A 319 4.87 6.91 13.63
N LEU A 320 4.82 7.17 12.32
CA LEU A 320 4.63 6.13 11.30
C LEU A 320 5.81 5.15 11.27
N ILE A 321 7.05 5.66 11.25
CA ILE A 321 8.27 4.82 11.25
C ILE A 321 8.29 3.90 12.47
N THR A 322 8.04 4.44 13.66
CA THR A 322 8.05 3.64 14.90
C THR A 322 6.89 2.67 14.97
N SER A 323 5.71 3.03 14.46
CA SER A 323 4.58 2.10 14.36
C SER A 323 4.87 0.94 13.41
N TYR A 324 5.57 1.21 12.30
CA TYR A 324 6.02 0.17 11.38
C TYR A 324 7.11 -0.71 11.99
N LYS A 325 8.06 -0.14 12.75
CA LYS A 325 9.04 -0.92 13.51
C LYS A 325 8.36 -1.86 14.51
N PHE A 326 7.39 -1.36 15.25
CA PHE A 326 6.56 -2.18 16.13
C PHE A 326 5.83 -3.30 15.37
N LEU A 327 5.35 -3.00 14.16
CA LEU A 327 4.83 -4.01 13.25
C LEU A 327 5.89 -5.01 12.78
N LEU A 328 7.19 -4.70 12.72
CA LEU A 328 8.23 -5.68 12.37
C LEU A 328 8.68 -6.54 13.57
N ASP A 329 8.73 -5.95 14.76
CA ASP A 329 9.28 -6.61 15.95
C ASP A 329 8.31 -7.64 16.57
N GLY A 330 6.99 -7.40 16.46
CA GLY A 330 5.97 -8.26 17.08
C GLY A 330 6.05 -8.28 18.62
N TYR A 331 5.49 -9.33 19.25
CA TYR A 331 5.45 -9.46 20.72
C TYR A 331 6.60 -10.30 21.32
N GLY A 332 7.61 -10.64 20.52
CA GLY A 332 8.73 -11.50 20.94
C GLY A 332 8.96 -12.69 20.00
N ASN A 333 10.10 -13.36 20.16
CA ASN A 333 10.50 -14.49 19.32
C ASN A 333 10.06 -15.84 19.93
N HIS A 334 10.09 -16.92 19.14
CA HIS A 334 9.72 -18.27 19.61
C HIS A 334 10.56 -18.83 20.77
N ASN A 335 11.79 -18.33 20.95
CA ASN A 335 12.69 -18.77 22.02
C ASN A 335 12.37 -18.13 23.38
N SER A 336 11.41 -17.20 23.42
CA SER A 336 10.97 -16.52 24.63
C SER A 336 9.45 -16.53 24.72
N THR A 337 8.91 -16.44 25.92
CA THR A 337 7.50 -16.10 26.09
C THR A 337 7.25 -14.69 25.55
N PRO A 338 6.08 -14.41 24.94
CA PRO A 338 5.71 -13.05 24.59
C PRO A 338 5.94 -12.09 25.76
N SER A 339 6.53 -10.92 25.51
CA SER A 339 6.91 -9.97 26.57
C SER A 339 6.45 -8.56 26.23
N PHE A 340 5.22 -8.24 26.59
CA PHE A 340 4.54 -6.99 26.16
C PHE A 340 5.26 -5.73 26.67
N LYS A 341 5.62 -5.68 27.95
CA LYS A 341 6.34 -4.54 28.54
C LYS A 341 7.73 -4.35 27.92
N GLN A 342 8.41 -5.46 27.62
CA GLN A 342 9.72 -5.42 27.01
C GLN A 342 9.65 -5.03 25.54
N THR A 343 8.60 -5.43 24.80
CA THR A 343 8.34 -4.98 23.44
C THR A 343 8.37 -3.45 23.35
N PHE A 344 7.63 -2.74 24.21
CA PHE A 344 7.60 -1.28 24.19
C PHE A 344 8.92 -0.65 24.67
N SER A 345 9.59 -1.27 25.63
CA SER A 345 10.89 -0.78 26.10
C SER A 345 11.96 -0.91 25.00
N ASN A 346 12.02 -2.07 24.34
CA ASN A 346 12.95 -2.37 23.25
C ASN A 346 12.69 -1.51 22.01
N LEU A 347 11.42 -1.20 21.73
CA LEU A 347 11.03 -0.35 20.60
C LEU A 347 11.79 0.99 20.60
N PHE A 348 12.09 1.53 21.79
CA PHE A 348 12.75 2.82 21.97
C PHE A 348 14.21 2.75 22.44
N ASN A 349 14.76 1.55 22.74
CA ASN A 349 16.12 1.35 23.28
C ASN A 349 17.24 1.36 22.24
N GLU A 350 16.94 1.40 20.94
CA GLU A 350 17.98 1.58 19.94
C GLU A 350 18.59 2.97 20.04
N ASN A 351 19.92 3.00 20.07
CA ASN A 351 20.75 4.20 19.98
C ASN A 351 20.35 5.04 18.75
N ASP A 352 19.45 6.00 18.94
CA ASP A 352 19.23 7.18 18.11
C ASP A 352 20.49 8.09 18.12
N GLN A 353 21.70 7.52 18.02
CA GLN A 353 22.96 8.25 17.85
C GLN A 353 23.08 8.87 16.43
N GLY A 354 22.05 8.74 15.58
CA GLY A 354 22.03 9.27 14.21
C GLY A 354 20.98 10.35 13.93
N SER A 355 20.31 10.94 14.92
CA SER A 355 19.27 11.96 14.63
C SER A 355 19.05 13.02 15.70
N SER A 356 20.12 13.49 16.34
CA SER A 356 20.16 14.88 16.81
C SER A 356 20.82 15.71 15.70
N ASN A 357 20.03 16.59 15.08
CA ASN A 357 20.42 17.68 14.17
C ASN A 357 20.64 17.43 12.67
N ASN A 358 20.65 16.20 12.15
CA ASN A 358 20.74 15.97 10.69
C ASN A 358 19.43 15.46 10.11
N ASP A 359 18.50 16.39 9.91
CA ASP A 359 17.32 16.23 9.06
C ASP A 359 17.78 16.42 7.58
N PRO A 360 17.37 15.58 6.61
CA PRO A 360 17.81 15.72 5.21
C PRO A 360 17.30 16.97 4.49
N SER A 361 16.59 17.88 5.17
CA SER A 361 16.26 19.19 4.62
C SER A 361 17.51 20.08 4.41
N SER A 362 18.69 19.61 4.80
CA SER A 362 19.97 20.26 4.51
C SER A 362 21.14 19.27 4.55
N TYR A 363 21.42 18.50 3.49
CA TYR A 363 22.79 18.00 3.30
C TYR A 363 23.18 17.90 1.82
N ASN A 364 24.31 18.55 1.52
CA ASN A 364 25.14 18.33 0.35
C ASN A 364 25.65 16.88 0.34
N ASP A 365 25.65 16.30 -0.86
CA ASP A 365 26.26 15.01 -1.17
C ASP A 365 27.76 15.00 -0.88
N ASN A 366 28.21 13.92 -0.22
CA ASN A 366 29.41 13.14 -0.56
C ASN A 366 29.80 12.28 0.65
N SER A 367 29.49 10.98 0.63
CA SER A 367 30.37 9.97 1.23
C SER A 367 30.10 8.59 0.62
N SER A 368 31.16 8.07 0.00
CA SER A 368 31.29 6.71 -0.50
C SER A 368 31.35 5.72 0.66
N ILE A 369 30.59 4.62 0.56
CA ILE A 369 30.62 3.52 1.55
C ILE A 369 30.89 2.21 0.81
N SER A 370 32.10 1.69 0.98
CA SER A 370 32.54 0.37 0.53
C SER A 370 31.96 -0.73 1.40
N LYS A 371 31.41 -1.82 0.83
CA LYS A 371 31.23 -3.13 1.51
C LYS A 371 31.33 -4.32 0.53
N SER A 372 31.93 -5.41 1.03
CA SER A 372 32.47 -6.56 0.29
C SER A 372 31.43 -7.55 -0.27
N PRO A 373 31.83 -8.40 -1.26
CA PRO A 373 30.96 -9.32 -1.97
C PRO A 373 30.89 -10.68 -1.28
N ASN A 374 29.69 -11.28 -1.24
CA ASN A 374 29.43 -12.72 -1.40
C ASN A 374 27.98 -12.99 -0.95
N ASP A 375 27.11 -13.27 -1.93
CA ASP A 375 25.96 -14.20 -1.86
C ASP A 375 25.06 -13.97 -3.10
N LEU A 376 25.52 -14.45 -4.26
CA LEU A 376 24.71 -14.63 -5.48
C LEU A 376 23.98 -15.98 -5.38
N SER A 377 22.73 -16.00 -4.93
CA SER A 377 21.70 -17.00 -5.33
C SER A 377 20.44 -16.88 -4.46
N SER A 378 19.57 -15.93 -4.82
CA SER A 378 18.10 -16.02 -4.71
C SER A 378 17.53 -14.62 -4.94
N TYR A 379 17.16 -14.32 -6.18
CA TYR A 379 16.52 -13.07 -6.57
C TYR A 379 15.09 -13.00 -6.01
N ASN A 380 14.98 -12.65 -4.73
CA ASN A 380 13.77 -12.06 -4.18
C ASN A 380 13.91 -10.53 -4.31
N ASN A 381 13.29 -9.97 -5.35
CA ASN A 381 13.29 -8.53 -5.66
C ASN A 381 12.72 -7.65 -4.53
N ASN A 382 11.95 -8.22 -3.58
CA ASN A 382 11.54 -7.53 -2.36
C ASN A 382 12.72 -7.09 -1.48
N SER A 383 13.88 -7.75 -1.59
CA SER A 383 15.03 -7.44 -0.73
C SER A 383 15.82 -6.21 -1.16
N TYR A 384 15.84 -5.84 -2.45
CA TYR A 384 16.71 -4.76 -2.95
C TYR A 384 16.22 -3.35 -2.56
N ILE A 385 14.91 -3.10 -2.62
CA ILE A 385 14.33 -1.81 -2.20
C ILE A 385 14.34 -1.65 -0.67
N ILE A 386 14.26 -2.76 0.07
CA ILE A 386 14.38 -2.78 1.53
C ILE A 386 15.86 -2.69 1.97
N LYS A 387 16.80 -3.19 1.16
CA LYS A 387 18.26 -3.10 1.42
C LYS A 387 18.81 -1.68 1.32
N SER A 388 18.20 -0.81 0.50
CA SER A 388 18.63 0.60 0.39
C SER A 388 18.14 1.46 1.57
N SER A 389 17.14 1.02 2.35
CA SER A 389 16.68 1.70 3.57
C SER A 389 17.54 1.36 4.79
N LYS A 390 18.87 1.49 4.69
CA LYS A 390 19.79 1.43 5.85
C LYS A 390 19.49 2.51 6.91
N SER A 391 18.64 3.48 6.58
CA SER A 391 18.06 4.43 7.53
C SER A 391 16.54 4.27 7.56
N SER A 392 15.99 3.84 8.68
CA SER A 392 14.55 3.89 8.95
C SER A 392 13.97 5.31 8.84
N ALA A 393 14.81 6.35 8.84
CA ALA A 393 14.41 7.74 8.71
C ALA A 393 13.92 8.11 7.29
N SER A 394 14.35 7.42 6.23
CA SER A 394 13.97 7.73 4.83
C SER A 394 12.75 6.96 4.31
N ARG A 395 12.11 6.11 5.14
CA ARG A 395 10.99 5.26 4.71
C ARG A 395 9.71 6.03 4.37
N ILE A 396 9.37 7.03 5.18
CA ILE A 396 8.12 7.78 5.03
C ILE A 396 8.41 9.10 4.34
N GLN A 397 7.80 9.31 3.19
CA GLN A 397 7.89 10.54 2.42
C GLN A 397 6.73 11.47 2.74
N CYS A 398 6.91 12.75 2.42
CA CYS A 398 5.88 13.77 2.58
C CYS A 398 5.70 14.51 1.26
N VAL A 399 4.45 14.77 0.91
CA VAL A 399 4.08 15.66 -0.20
C VAL A 399 3.01 16.64 0.27
N THR A 400 3.00 17.84 -0.29
CA THR A 400 1.90 18.80 -0.10
C THR A 400 0.82 18.47 -1.11
N LEU A 401 -0.41 18.31 -0.63
CA LEU A 401 -1.56 18.01 -1.47
C LEU A 401 -2.06 19.31 -2.13
N PRO A 402 -2.53 19.24 -3.40
CA PRO A 402 -3.17 20.38 -4.05
C PRO A 402 -4.44 20.76 -3.30
N GLN A 403 -4.81 22.04 -3.44
CA GLN A 403 -6.08 22.53 -2.90
C GLN A 403 -7.21 22.06 -3.83
N ILE A 404 -8.30 21.57 -3.24
CA ILE A 404 -9.50 21.19 -4.00
C ILE A 404 -10.53 22.30 -3.83
N ASP A 405 -10.97 22.86 -4.95
CA ASP A 405 -12.24 23.60 -4.98
C ASP A 405 -13.35 22.57 -5.16
N GLY A 406 -14.20 22.40 -4.14
CA GLY A 406 -15.14 21.28 -3.98
C GLY A 406 -16.09 20.96 -5.14
N ALA A 407 -16.11 21.77 -6.21
CA ALA A 407 -16.90 21.56 -7.42
C ALA A 407 -16.46 20.37 -8.29
N ILE A 408 -15.19 19.96 -8.25
CA ILE A 408 -14.65 18.89 -9.12
C ILE A 408 -14.11 17.75 -8.26
N ARG A 409 -14.61 16.53 -8.52
CA ARG A 409 -14.02 15.32 -7.92
C ARG A 409 -12.66 15.06 -8.57
N PRO A 410 -11.57 14.99 -7.81
CA PRO A 410 -10.23 14.82 -8.36
C PRO A 410 -10.09 13.46 -9.05
N ASP A 411 -9.77 13.48 -10.34
CA ASP A 411 -9.52 12.30 -11.16
C ASP A 411 -8.01 12.03 -11.33
N PRO A 412 -7.58 10.98 -12.05
CA PRO A 412 -6.16 10.72 -12.30
C PRO A 412 -5.45 11.80 -13.11
N SER A 413 -6.14 12.52 -14.00
CA SER A 413 -5.59 13.63 -14.79
C SER A 413 -5.43 14.93 -13.99
N PHE A 414 -6.11 15.06 -12.85
CA PHE A 414 -6.05 16.25 -12.02
C PHE A 414 -4.67 16.51 -11.40
N TRP A 415 -4.04 15.48 -10.83
CA TRP A 415 -2.74 15.62 -10.15
C TRP A 415 -2.07 14.27 -9.91
N THR A 416 -0.73 14.22 -9.95
CA THR A 416 0.05 13.05 -9.56
C THR A 416 1.20 13.45 -8.64
N ILE A 417 1.70 12.56 -7.78
CA ILE A 417 2.89 12.87 -6.96
C ILE A 417 4.12 13.08 -7.86
N LEU A 418 4.18 12.38 -8.99
CA LEU A 418 5.23 12.57 -9.98
C LEU A 418 5.21 14.01 -10.55
N GLY A 419 4.05 14.47 -11.06
CA GLY A 419 3.88 15.82 -11.60
C GLY A 419 3.99 16.94 -10.54
N GLY A 420 3.42 16.74 -9.35
CA GLY A 420 3.54 17.73 -8.27
C GLY A 420 4.98 17.99 -7.81
N LYS A 421 5.90 17.04 -8.04
CA LYS A 421 7.33 17.21 -7.75
C LYS A 421 8.14 17.84 -8.88
N THR A 422 7.57 17.91 -10.09
CA THR A 422 8.18 18.52 -11.28
C THR A 422 7.71 19.96 -11.49
N GLU A 423 6.59 20.34 -10.89
CA GLU A 423 6.09 21.72 -10.90
C GLU A 423 6.92 22.70 -10.04
N LYS A 424 6.88 23.99 -10.42
CA LYS A 424 7.56 25.08 -9.69
C LYS A 424 7.05 25.27 -8.25
N GLU A 425 5.96 24.63 -7.84
CA GLU A 425 5.42 24.67 -6.48
C GLU A 425 6.38 24.13 -5.41
N CYS A 426 7.39 23.35 -5.80
CA CYS A 426 8.52 23.01 -4.92
C CYS A 426 9.24 24.26 -4.37
N ALA A 427 9.14 25.43 -5.03
CA ALA A 427 9.86 26.66 -4.70
C ALA A 427 9.41 27.40 -3.43
N GLU A 428 8.28 27.06 -2.81
CA GLU A 428 7.96 27.54 -1.46
C GLU A 428 8.85 26.88 -0.39
N LYS A 429 9.44 25.73 -0.72
CA LYS A 429 10.58 25.12 -0.02
C LYS A 429 11.85 25.34 -0.88
N LYS A 430 13.03 25.28 -0.28
CA LYS A 430 14.31 25.47 -1.01
C LYS A 430 14.66 24.34 -2.01
N GLU A 431 13.71 23.47 -2.36
CA GLU A 431 13.96 22.29 -3.19
C GLU A 431 13.70 22.62 -4.67
N LYS A 432 14.69 22.34 -5.53
CA LYS A 432 14.55 22.52 -6.97
C LYS A 432 13.55 21.48 -7.52
N PRO A 433 12.71 21.85 -8.50
CA PRO A 433 11.86 20.87 -9.19
C PRO A 433 12.67 19.67 -9.69
N ILE A 434 12.10 18.47 -9.60
CA ILE A 434 12.75 17.26 -10.08
C ILE A 434 12.72 17.27 -11.61
N ASP A 435 13.89 17.06 -12.21
CA ASP A 435 14.05 16.86 -13.64
C ASP A 435 13.73 15.39 -13.98
N LEU A 436 12.63 15.18 -14.71
CA LEU A 436 12.18 13.83 -15.10
C LEU A 436 13.16 13.13 -16.03
N GLU A 437 13.87 13.87 -16.88
CA GLU A 437 14.85 13.27 -17.79
C GLU A 437 16.02 12.75 -16.97
N LYS A 438 16.56 13.59 -16.09
CA LYS A 438 17.62 13.17 -15.16
C LYS A 438 17.20 12.00 -14.27
N LEU A 439 15.95 12.01 -13.78
CA LEU A 439 15.41 10.90 -13.00
C LEU A 439 15.34 9.61 -13.83
N ALA A 440 14.87 9.68 -15.09
CA ALA A 440 14.85 8.55 -16.00
C ALA A 440 16.25 7.95 -16.21
N LEU A 441 17.26 8.79 -16.45
CA LEU A 441 18.64 8.35 -16.61
C LEU A 441 19.15 7.64 -15.34
N ASN A 442 18.94 8.26 -14.17
CA ASN A 442 19.37 7.72 -12.89
C ASN A 442 18.67 6.38 -12.56
N ILE A 443 17.41 6.19 -12.96
CA ILE A 443 16.71 4.90 -12.78
C ILE A 443 17.44 3.79 -13.55
N VAL A 444 17.92 4.09 -14.77
CA VAL A 444 18.63 3.09 -15.58
C VAL A 444 20.03 2.85 -15.03
N THR A 445 20.76 3.89 -14.60
CA THR A 445 22.13 3.76 -14.09
C THR A 445 22.18 3.22 -12.66
N ASP A 446 21.44 3.83 -11.73
CA ASP A 446 21.56 3.60 -10.29
C ASP A 446 20.47 2.66 -9.75
N GLY A 447 19.51 2.30 -10.61
CA GLY A 447 18.42 1.40 -10.31
C GLY A 447 17.29 2.03 -9.49
N LEU A 448 16.43 1.17 -8.96
CA LEU A 448 15.17 1.54 -8.31
C LEU A 448 15.33 2.30 -6.99
N SER A 449 16.54 2.38 -6.44
CA SER A 449 16.82 3.14 -5.21
C SER A 449 16.55 4.65 -5.38
N THR A 450 16.60 5.12 -6.63
CA THR A 450 16.26 6.49 -7.06
C THR A 450 14.78 6.82 -6.93
N LEU A 451 13.91 5.81 -6.90
CA LEU A 451 12.45 5.96 -6.79
C LEU A 451 11.96 6.09 -5.34
N LYS A 452 12.86 6.18 -4.35
CA LYS A 452 12.54 6.26 -2.90
C LYS A 452 11.61 7.42 -2.52
N ASP A 453 11.40 8.37 -3.41
CA ASP A 453 10.62 9.58 -3.19
C ASP A 453 9.24 9.51 -3.89
N PHE A 454 8.95 8.47 -4.67
CA PHE A 454 7.74 8.34 -5.49
C PHE A 454 6.94 7.08 -5.16
N PRO A 455 5.61 7.11 -5.25
CA PRO A 455 4.80 5.90 -5.16
C PRO A 455 5.22 4.88 -6.21
N VAL A 456 5.49 3.66 -5.76
CA VAL A 456 5.89 2.54 -6.60
C VAL A 456 4.81 1.46 -6.52
N GLY A 457 4.25 1.07 -7.66
CA GLY A 457 3.48 -0.16 -7.82
C GLY A 457 4.43 -1.33 -8.05
N MET A 458 4.40 -2.30 -7.14
CA MET A 458 5.19 -3.52 -7.26
C MET A 458 4.25 -4.72 -7.26
N PHE A 459 4.31 -5.52 -8.33
CA PHE A 459 3.53 -6.73 -8.51
C PHE A 459 4.50 -7.81 -8.98
N GLY A 460 5.03 -8.63 -8.08
CA GLY A 460 6.10 -9.57 -8.44
C GLY A 460 7.32 -8.83 -8.99
N LYS A 461 7.67 -9.09 -10.26
CA LYS A 461 8.75 -8.44 -11.02
C LYS A 461 8.29 -7.19 -11.78
N LEU A 462 6.97 -6.98 -11.93
CA LEU A 462 6.43 -5.78 -12.55
C LEU A 462 6.56 -4.59 -11.60
N ILE A 463 7.19 -3.53 -12.08
CA ILE A 463 7.38 -2.27 -11.34
C ILE A 463 6.91 -1.12 -12.21
N THR A 464 6.15 -0.20 -11.62
CA THR A 464 5.72 1.04 -12.29
C THR A 464 5.60 2.16 -11.26
N VAL A 465 5.79 3.40 -11.70
CA VAL A 465 5.55 4.62 -10.91
C VAL A 465 4.47 5.50 -11.55
N ASP A 466 3.89 5.04 -12.66
CA ASP A 466 2.79 5.70 -13.32
C ASP A 466 1.51 5.44 -12.51
N ARG A 467 0.88 6.53 -12.03
CA ARG A 467 -0.36 6.44 -11.24
C ARG A 467 -1.43 5.62 -11.96
N ALA A 468 -1.63 5.81 -13.26
CA ALA A 468 -2.69 5.13 -14.01
C ALA A 468 -2.45 3.60 -14.08
N GLU A 469 -1.20 3.19 -14.29
CA GLU A 469 -0.83 1.76 -14.26
C GLU A 469 -0.96 1.18 -12.85
N ILE A 470 -0.45 1.91 -11.83
CA ILE A 470 -0.56 1.50 -10.41
C ILE A 470 -2.01 1.23 -10.05
N GLU A 471 -2.91 2.17 -10.37
CA GLU A 471 -4.33 2.04 -10.06
C GLU A 471 -4.99 0.87 -10.81
N SER A 472 -4.68 0.72 -12.09
CA SER A 472 -5.23 -0.35 -12.94
C SER A 472 -4.81 -1.74 -12.45
N PHE A 473 -3.51 -1.94 -12.20
CA PHE A 473 -3.01 -3.23 -11.70
C PHE A 473 -3.49 -3.53 -10.28
N ARG A 474 -3.56 -2.54 -9.37
CA ARG A 474 -4.12 -2.75 -8.02
C ARG A 474 -5.60 -3.07 -8.04
N SER A 475 -6.37 -2.43 -8.92
CA SER A 475 -7.79 -2.75 -9.10
C SER A 475 -7.98 -4.23 -9.43
N ILE A 476 -7.24 -4.74 -10.41
CA ILE A 476 -7.26 -6.18 -10.75
C ILE A 476 -6.70 -7.05 -9.64
N MET A 477 -5.61 -6.65 -8.99
CA MET A 477 -5.04 -7.39 -7.86
C MET A 477 -6.08 -7.60 -6.76
N ASN A 478 -6.84 -6.55 -6.41
CA ASN A 478 -7.90 -6.63 -5.41
C ASN A 478 -9.03 -7.57 -5.84
N ILE A 479 -9.50 -7.47 -7.09
CA ILE A 479 -10.54 -8.37 -7.64
C ILE A 479 -10.06 -9.83 -7.61
N MET A 480 -8.84 -10.09 -8.08
CA MET A 480 -8.23 -11.42 -8.09
C MET A 480 -8.05 -11.96 -6.68
N ARG A 481 -7.55 -11.16 -5.74
CA ARG A 481 -7.30 -11.57 -4.35
C ARG A 481 -8.60 -12.02 -3.67
N GLU A 482 -9.65 -11.21 -3.76
CA GLU A 482 -10.96 -11.54 -3.22
C GLU A 482 -11.55 -12.80 -3.86
N TYR A 483 -11.36 -13.00 -5.16
CA TYR A 483 -11.79 -14.22 -5.84
C TYR A 483 -11.01 -15.46 -5.39
N ILE A 484 -9.68 -15.37 -5.36
CA ILE A 484 -8.76 -16.46 -5.04
C ILE A 484 -8.99 -16.99 -3.62
N TYR A 485 -9.20 -16.10 -2.64
CA TYR A 485 -9.41 -16.48 -1.24
C TYR A 485 -10.87 -16.72 -0.85
N SER A 486 -11.84 -16.40 -1.71
CA SER A 486 -13.25 -16.74 -1.46
C SER A 486 -13.54 -18.23 -1.67
N GLU A 487 -14.08 -18.89 -0.66
CA GLU A 487 -14.54 -20.29 -0.76
C GLU A 487 -15.86 -20.42 -1.54
N ASN A 488 -16.67 -19.36 -1.55
CA ASN A 488 -18.00 -19.37 -2.17
C ASN A 488 -17.99 -19.09 -3.69
N LYS A 489 -16.87 -18.59 -4.23
CA LYS A 489 -16.75 -18.25 -5.66
C LYS A 489 -16.08 -19.38 -6.44
N GLN A 490 -16.88 -20.09 -7.23
CA GLN A 490 -16.45 -21.25 -8.03
C GLN A 490 -16.51 -21.00 -9.55
N LYS A 491 -17.27 -20.00 -10.00
CA LYS A 491 -17.41 -19.65 -11.43
C LYS A 491 -16.19 -18.86 -11.92
N PRO A 492 -15.79 -18.97 -13.20
CA PRO A 492 -14.64 -18.25 -13.74
C PRO A 492 -14.69 -16.73 -13.52
N LEU A 493 -13.57 -16.15 -13.12
CA LEU A 493 -13.40 -14.70 -13.04
C LEU A 493 -12.92 -14.17 -14.39
N SER A 494 -13.72 -13.35 -15.05
CA SER A 494 -13.40 -12.81 -16.39
C SER A 494 -12.81 -11.40 -16.33
N ILE A 495 -11.61 -11.22 -16.87
CA ILE A 495 -10.88 -9.94 -16.94
C ILE A 495 -10.44 -9.71 -18.39
N ALA A 496 -10.58 -8.48 -18.88
CA ALA A 496 -10.06 -8.07 -20.19
C ALA A 496 -8.76 -7.28 -20.07
N VAL A 497 -7.85 -7.45 -21.03
CA VAL A 497 -6.56 -6.76 -21.05
C VAL A 497 -6.34 -6.16 -22.44
N PHE A 498 -6.16 -4.85 -22.45
CA PHE A 498 -5.98 -4.06 -23.66
C PHE A 498 -4.58 -3.43 -23.67
N GLY A 499 -4.08 -3.17 -24.87
CA GLY A 499 -2.80 -2.53 -25.08
C GLY A 499 -2.19 -2.96 -26.41
N SER A 500 -1.23 -2.17 -26.90
CA SER A 500 -0.58 -2.45 -28.19
C SER A 500 0.11 -3.84 -28.22
N PRO A 501 0.30 -4.43 -29.41
CA PRO A 501 1.13 -5.62 -29.55
C PRO A 501 2.52 -5.41 -28.94
N GLY A 502 2.96 -6.34 -28.08
CA GLY A 502 4.25 -6.22 -27.41
C GLY A 502 4.30 -5.25 -26.22
N SER A 503 3.17 -4.73 -25.73
CA SER A 503 3.11 -3.84 -24.56
C SER A 503 3.36 -4.53 -23.21
N GLY A 504 3.32 -5.86 -23.15
CA GLY A 504 3.53 -6.64 -21.92
C GLY A 504 2.25 -7.15 -21.24
N LYS A 505 1.10 -7.20 -21.95
CA LYS A 505 -0.19 -7.70 -21.44
C LYS A 505 -0.10 -8.98 -20.60
N SER A 506 0.48 -10.03 -21.18
CA SER A 506 0.58 -11.33 -20.51
C SER A 506 1.55 -11.32 -19.34
N PHE A 507 2.62 -10.52 -19.40
CA PHE A 507 3.56 -10.36 -18.30
C PHE A 507 2.88 -9.69 -17.11
N GLY A 508 2.26 -8.53 -17.31
CA GLY A 508 1.69 -7.75 -16.20
C GLY A 508 0.63 -8.51 -15.40
N ILE A 509 -0.31 -9.19 -16.07
CA ILE A 509 -1.34 -9.98 -15.36
C ILE A 509 -0.77 -11.22 -14.69
N THR A 510 0.24 -11.87 -15.30
CA THR A 510 0.91 -13.03 -14.67
C THR A 510 1.59 -12.60 -13.38
N GLU A 511 2.34 -11.50 -13.40
CA GLU A 511 3.06 -11.00 -12.24
C GLU A 511 2.11 -10.54 -11.11
N VAL A 512 0.97 -9.91 -11.45
CA VAL A 512 -0.10 -9.61 -10.48
C VAL A 512 -0.62 -10.88 -9.83
N ALA A 513 -1.01 -11.88 -10.63
CA ALA A 513 -1.55 -13.13 -10.11
C ALA A 513 -0.53 -13.87 -9.22
N GLU A 514 0.71 -14.04 -9.69
CA GLU A 514 1.78 -14.71 -8.96
C GLU A 514 2.15 -13.99 -7.66
N SER A 515 2.04 -12.66 -7.62
CA SER A 515 2.25 -11.88 -6.40
C SER A 515 1.20 -12.15 -5.31
N ILE A 516 0.01 -12.63 -5.68
CA ILE A 516 -1.07 -12.98 -4.76
C ILE A 516 -0.87 -14.39 -4.20
N ASP A 517 -0.70 -15.39 -5.08
CA ASP A 517 -0.52 -16.79 -4.69
C ASP A 517 0.13 -17.63 -5.81
N ASN A 518 1.46 -17.58 -5.91
CA ASN A 518 2.22 -18.39 -6.86
C ASN A 518 2.13 -19.92 -6.64
N LYS A 519 1.62 -20.38 -5.50
CA LYS A 519 1.53 -21.82 -5.20
C LYS A 519 0.28 -22.43 -5.78
N ARG A 520 -0.86 -21.73 -5.70
CA ARG A 520 -2.15 -22.23 -6.21
C ARG A 520 -2.38 -21.89 -7.67
N ILE A 521 -1.79 -20.83 -8.20
CA ILE A 521 -2.06 -20.36 -9.55
C ILE A 521 -1.21 -21.13 -10.57
N GLN A 522 -1.83 -21.53 -11.68
CA GLN A 522 -1.15 -22.18 -12.81
C GLN A 522 -1.56 -21.50 -14.12
N LYS A 523 -0.58 -20.91 -14.82
CA LYS A 523 -0.79 -20.24 -16.10
C LYS A 523 -1.03 -21.24 -17.23
N VAL A 524 -2.00 -20.91 -18.10
CA VAL A 524 -2.27 -21.61 -19.37
C VAL A 524 -2.56 -20.56 -20.43
N VAL A 525 -2.06 -20.76 -21.64
CA VAL A 525 -2.26 -19.83 -22.76
C VAL A 525 -2.88 -20.59 -23.93
N PHE A 526 -3.90 -20.00 -24.53
CA PHE A 526 -4.53 -20.43 -25.77
C PHE A 526 -4.55 -19.24 -26.73
N ASN A 527 -3.97 -19.42 -27.92
CA ASN A 527 -4.07 -18.42 -28.98
C ASN A 527 -5.32 -18.72 -29.80
N ILE A 528 -6.32 -17.84 -29.71
CA ILE A 528 -7.63 -18.03 -30.33
C ILE A 528 -7.57 -17.94 -31.86
N SER A 529 -6.62 -17.19 -32.43
CA SER A 529 -6.48 -17.12 -33.88
C SER A 529 -6.05 -18.44 -34.53
N GLN A 530 -5.52 -19.38 -33.73
CA GLN A 530 -5.14 -20.72 -34.18
C GLN A 530 -6.31 -21.71 -34.13
N PHE A 531 -7.44 -21.34 -33.53
CA PHE A 531 -8.59 -22.22 -33.43
C PHE A 531 -9.36 -22.23 -34.75
N THR A 532 -9.77 -23.42 -35.17
CA THR A 532 -10.48 -23.64 -36.43
C THR A 532 -11.94 -23.99 -36.22
N SER A 533 -12.30 -24.50 -35.04
CA SER A 533 -13.66 -24.90 -34.70
C SER A 533 -13.96 -24.78 -33.20
N THR A 534 -15.22 -24.84 -32.83
CA THR A 534 -15.67 -24.83 -31.43
C THR A 534 -15.15 -26.03 -30.62
N LYS A 535 -14.71 -27.12 -31.28
CA LYS A 535 -14.08 -28.28 -30.63
C LYS A 535 -12.70 -27.96 -30.04
N ASP A 536 -11.96 -27.04 -30.68
CA ASP A 536 -10.65 -26.58 -30.16
C ASP A 536 -10.86 -25.84 -28.84
N LEU A 537 -11.89 -25.00 -28.78
CA LEU A 537 -12.29 -24.29 -27.57
C LEU A 537 -12.79 -25.23 -26.46
N ALA A 538 -13.60 -26.24 -26.81
CA ALA A 538 -14.01 -27.29 -25.85
C ALA A 538 -12.80 -28.06 -25.29
N SER A 539 -11.84 -28.42 -26.14
CA SER A 539 -10.58 -29.06 -25.73
C SER A 539 -9.76 -28.17 -24.79
N ALA A 540 -9.74 -26.86 -25.03
CA ALA A 540 -9.12 -25.90 -24.14
C ALA A 540 -9.80 -25.87 -22.76
N PHE A 541 -11.15 -25.88 -22.70
CA PHE A 541 -11.88 -25.92 -21.44
C PHE A 541 -11.69 -27.22 -20.66
N HIS A 542 -11.60 -28.39 -21.33
CA HIS A 542 -11.23 -29.65 -20.65
C HIS A 542 -9.87 -29.54 -19.96
N LYS A 543 -8.86 -28.95 -20.64
CA LYS A 543 -7.54 -28.72 -20.02
C LYS A 543 -7.59 -27.77 -18.82
N VAL A 544 -8.43 -26.74 -18.87
CA VAL A 544 -8.67 -25.82 -17.73
C VAL A 544 -9.28 -26.58 -16.55
N ARG A 545 -10.32 -27.39 -16.84
CA ARG A 545 -11.01 -28.23 -15.86
C ARG A 545 -10.04 -29.18 -15.16
N ASP A 546 -9.16 -29.86 -15.89
CA ASP A 546 -8.18 -30.79 -15.32
C ASP A 546 -7.22 -30.12 -14.33
N ILE A 547 -6.88 -28.84 -14.54
CA ILE A 547 -6.06 -28.08 -13.60
C ILE A 547 -6.87 -27.71 -12.35
N SER A 548 -8.13 -27.30 -12.53
CA SER A 548 -9.03 -26.99 -11.42
C SER A 548 -9.28 -28.23 -10.53
N LEU A 549 -9.51 -29.39 -11.14
CA LEU A 549 -9.68 -30.67 -10.44
C LEU A 549 -8.44 -31.11 -9.64
N ARG A 550 -7.25 -30.66 -10.03
CA ARG A 550 -6.00 -30.87 -9.28
C ARG A 550 -5.82 -29.91 -8.10
N GLY A 551 -6.81 -29.09 -7.79
CA GLY A 551 -6.78 -28.11 -6.69
C GLY A 551 -5.96 -26.85 -6.98
N LYS A 552 -5.61 -26.61 -8.26
CA LYS A 552 -4.97 -25.37 -8.71
C LYS A 552 -6.03 -24.40 -9.26
N ILE A 553 -5.68 -23.13 -9.34
CA ILE A 553 -6.50 -22.10 -9.98
C ILE A 553 -5.86 -21.81 -11.35
N PRO A 554 -6.48 -22.23 -12.47
CA PRO A 554 -5.99 -21.90 -13.80
C PRO A 554 -6.07 -20.39 -14.05
N LEU A 555 -4.95 -19.77 -14.43
CA LEU A 555 -4.91 -18.43 -15.02
C LEU A 555 -4.83 -18.60 -16.53
N VAL A 556 -5.98 -18.46 -17.18
CA VAL A 556 -6.19 -18.82 -18.59
C VAL A 556 -6.14 -17.57 -19.45
N PHE A 557 -5.13 -17.48 -20.32
CA PHE A 557 -5.05 -16.44 -21.34
C PHE A 557 -5.72 -16.95 -22.62
N PHE A 558 -6.75 -16.22 -23.05
CA PHE A 558 -7.29 -16.29 -24.40
C PHE A 558 -6.67 -15.13 -25.18
N ASP A 559 -5.52 -15.40 -25.79
CA ASP A 559 -4.77 -14.41 -26.59
C ASP A 559 -5.40 -14.29 -27.98
N GLU A 560 -5.36 -13.08 -28.56
CA GLU A 560 -6.05 -12.75 -29.81
C GLU A 560 -7.54 -13.12 -29.80
N PHE A 561 -8.21 -12.95 -28.65
CA PHE A 561 -9.64 -13.24 -28.48
C PHE A 561 -10.54 -12.41 -29.40
N ASP A 562 -10.02 -11.27 -29.87
CA ASP A 562 -10.64 -10.33 -30.79
C ASP A 562 -10.49 -10.74 -32.27
N SER A 563 -10.03 -11.96 -32.53
CA SER A 563 -9.96 -12.56 -33.87
C SER A 563 -11.33 -12.86 -34.49
N LYS A 564 -11.34 -12.97 -35.82
CA LYS A 564 -12.53 -13.32 -36.61
C LYS A 564 -12.85 -14.81 -36.49
N PHE A 565 -14.14 -15.14 -36.51
CA PHE A 565 -14.62 -16.52 -36.65
C PHE A 565 -15.90 -16.55 -37.49
N GLU A 566 -16.01 -17.50 -38.43
CA GLU A 566 -17.18 -17.62 -39.32
C GLU A 566 -17.54 -16.32 -40.08
N ARG A 567 -16.52 -15.51 -40.43
CA ARG A 567 -16.62 -14.18 -41.06
C ARG A 567 -17.10 -13.04 -40.14
N GLU A 568 -17.47 -13.34 -38.90
CA GLU A 568 -17.81 -12.35 -37.88
C GLU A 568 -16.53 -11.85 -37.17
N ASN A 569 -16.35 -10.52 -37.11
CA ASN A 569 -15.49 -9.85 -36.14
C ASN A 569 -15.95 -10.20 -34.73
N LEU A 570 -14.99 -10.52 -33.85
CA LEU A 570 -15.26 -10.99 -32.50
C LEU A 570 -16.15 -12.25 -32.47
N GLY A 571 -16.15 -13.05 -33.53
CA GLY A 571 -17.05 -14.21 -33.69
C GLY A 571 -16.91 -15.27 -32.60
N TRP A 572 -15.76 -15.32 -31.91
CA TRP A 572 -15.52 -16.21 -30.79
C TRP A 572 -16.27 -15.81 -29.50
N ILE A 573 -16.60 -14.53 -29.32
CA ILE A 573 -17.15 -14.00 -28.07
C ILE A 573 -18.43 -14.73 -27.63
N LYS A 574 -19.31 -15.08 -28.57
CA LYS A 574 -20.58 -15.77 -28.28
C LYS A 574 -20.39 -17.12 -27.58
N TYR A 575 -19.28 -17.80 -27.84
CA TYR A 575 -18.96 -19.11 -27.25
C TYR A 575 -18.35 -19.01 -25.85
N PHE A 576 -17.91 -17.83 -25.41
CA PHE A 576 -17.42 -17.59 -24.05
C PHE A 576 -18.54 -17.24 -23.06
N LEU A 577 -19.73 -16.85 -23.52
CA LEU A 577 -20.78 -16.32 -22.64
C LEU A 577 -21.23 -17.29 -21.56
N VAL A 578 -21.49 -18.56 -21.91
CA VAL A 578 -21.88 -19.61 -20.95
C VAL A 578 -20.70 -19.98 -20.03
N PRO A 579 -19.47 -20.21 -20.53
CA PRO A 579 -18.29 -20.36 -19.69
C PRO A 579 -18.09 -19.25 -18.66
N MET A 580 -18.29 -17.98 -19.05
CA MET A 580 -18.12 -16.83 -18.14
C MET A 580 -19.25 -16.72 -17.11
N GLN A 581 -20.49 -17.00 -17.51
CA GLN A 581 -21.68 -16.78 -16.68
C GLN A 581 -21.98 -17.95 -15.76
N ASP A 582 -21.90 -19.16 -16.29
CA ASP A 582 -22.33 -20.39 -15.63
C ASP A 582 -21.15 -21.24 -15.18
N GLY A 583 -19.96 -21.02 -15.75
CA GLY A 583 -18.78 -21.83 -15.43
C GLY A 583 -18.85 -23.22 -16.03
N GLU A 584 -19.58 -23.36 -17.13
CA GLU A 584 -19.82 -24.60 -17.85
C GLU A 584 -19.59 -24.41 -19.35
N PHE A 585 -19.33 -25.50 -20.05
CA PHE A 585 -19.21 -25.52 -21.51
C PHE A 585 -19.83 -26.78 -22.07
N MET A 586 -20.30 -26.70 -23.33
CA MET A 586 -20.92 -27.81 -24.02
C MET A 586 -19.89 -28.53 -24.91
N ASP A 587 -19.85 -29.85 -24.83
CA ASP A 587 -19.10 -30.72 -25.74
C ASP A 587 -19.93 -31.97 -26.04
N CYS A 588 -20.12 -32.29 -27.32
CA CYS A 588 -20.92 -33.43 -27.79
C CYS A 588 -22.28 -33.56 -27.06
N ASP A 589 -23.06 -32.47 -27.02
CA ASP A 589 -24.38 -32.35 -26.36
C ASP A 589 -24.39 -32.58 -24.84
N THR A 590 -23.22 -32.59 -24.19
CA THR A 590 -23.08 -32.71 -22.74
C THR A 590 -22.51 -31.43 -22.14
N MET A 591 -23.10 -30.98 -21.04
CA MET A 591 -22.58 -29.86 -20.26
C MET A 591 -21.50 -30.32 -19.29
N HIS A 592 -20.36 -29.64 -19.29
CA HIS A 592 -19.22 -29.91 -18.43
C HIS A 592 -18.87 -28.70 -17.57
N PRO A 593 -18.61 -28.88 -16.26
CA PRO A 593 -18.15 -27.78 -15.41
C PRO A 593 -16.68 -27.46 -15.69
N ILE A 594 -16.32 -26.18 -15.63
CA ILE A 594 -14.94 -25.69 -15.77
C ILE A 594 -14.24 -25.68 -14.40
N GLY A 595 -14.98 -25.28 -13.37
CA GLY A 595 -14.45 -25.05 -12.03
C GLY A 595 -13.75 -23.69 -11.87
N LYS A 596 -13.22 -23.47 -10.66
CA LYS A 596 -12.63 -22.20 -10.25
C LYS A 596 -11.42 -21.87 -11.11
N SER A 597 -11.54 -20.84 -11.94
CA SER A 597 -10.49 -20.36 -12.86
C SER A 597 -10.55 -18.85 -13.07
N ILE A 598 -9.51 -18.27 -13.67
CA ILE A 598 -9.45 -16.84 -14.03
C ILE A 598 -9.24 -16.77 -15.54
N PHE A 599 -10.18 -16.17 -16.24
CA PHE A 599 -10.13 -15.93 -17.68
C PHE A 599 -9.59 -14.54 -17.96
N VAL A 600 -8.53 -14.49 -18.75
CA VAL A 600 -7.86 -13.26 -19.19
C VAL A 600 -8.01 -13.16 -20.71
N PHE A 601 -8.84 -12.24 -21.15
CA PHE A 601 -9.07 -11.95 -22.57
C PHE A 601 -8.08 -10.89 -23.03
N ALA A 602 -7.06 -11.27 -23.79
CA ALA A 602 -5.99 -10.38 -24.23
C ALA A 602 -6.13 -10.08 -25.73
N GLY A 603 -6.44 -8.83 -26.07
CA GLY A 603 -6.69 -8.40 -27.44
C GLY A 603 -5.50 -7.69 -28.07
N GLY A 604 -5.38 -7.78 -29.38
CA GLY A 604 -4.36 -7.08 -30.18
C GLY A 604 -4.92 -5.93 -31.04
N VAL A 605 -6.23 -5.92 -31.29
CA VAL A 605 -6.90 -4.98 -32.19
C VAL A 605 -7.24 -3.67 -31.47
N TYR A 606 -7.66 -3.76 -30.20
CA TYR A 606 -8.04 -2.60 -29.38
C TYR A 606 -6.99 -2.32 -28.31
N TYR A 607 -6.57 -1.07 -28.20
CA TYR A 607 -5.49 -0.66 -27.29
C TYR A 607 -6.02 -0.24 -25.92
N THR A 608 -7.25 0.24 -25.85
CA THR A 608 -7.92 0.58 -24.58
C THR A 608 -9.29 -0.09 -24.48
N TYR A 609 -9.77 -0.23 -23.24
CA TYR A 609 -11.15 -0.63 -22.99
C TYR A 609 -12.16 0.30 -23.66
N ASP A 610 -11.90 1.62 -23.67
CA ASP A 610 -12.82 2.59 -24.25
C ASP A 610 -12.93 2.40 -25.78
N ASP A 611 -11.83 2.10 -26.47
CA ASP A 611 -11.87 1.76 -27.90
C ASP A 611 -12.77 0.54 -28.16
N PHE A 612 -12.58 -0.52 -27.36
CA PHE A 612 -13.35 -1.75 -27.46
C PHE A 612 -14.84 -1.53 -27.13
N TYR A 613 -15.12 -0.79 -26.05
CA TYR A 613 -16.47 -0.46 -25.60
C TYR A 613 -17.21 0.38 -26.65
N ASN A 614 -16.57 1.42 -27.18
CA ASN A 614 -17.14 2.27 -28.21
C ASN A 614 -17.42 1.50 -29.49
N TYR A 615 -16.50 0.63 -29.91
CA TYR A 615 -16.72 -0.27 -31.03
C TYR A 615 -17.97 -1.13 -30.82
N CYS A 616 -18.10 -1.78 -29.66
CA CYS A 616 -19.25 -2.63 -29.35
C CYS A 616 -20.57 -1.87 -29.25
N ARG A 617 -20.56 -0.60 -28.85
CA ARG A 617 -21.76 0.27 -28.85
C ARG A 617 -22.17 0.72 -30.25
N LEU A 618 -21.21 1.11 -31.10
CA LEU A 618 -21.51 1.53 -32.46
C LEU A 618 -22.19 0.42 -33.27
N CYS A 619 -21.79 -0.83 -33.02
CA CYS A 619 -22.34 -2.00 -33.69
C CYS A 619 -23.75 -2.43 -33.22
N THR A 620 -24.31 -1.77 -32.21
CA THR A 620 -25.62 -2.14 -31.60
C THR A 620 -26.68 -1.04 -31.70
N ASN A 621 -26.32 0.17 -32.13
CA ASN A 621 -27.25 1.28 -32.34
C ASN A 621 -27.88 1.24 -33.74
N GLN A 622 -29.16 0.87 -33.83
CA GLN A 622 -29.94 0.80 -35.09
C GLN A 622 -30.29 2.17 -35.71
N ASN A 623 -29.87 3.30 -35.13
CA ASN A 623 -30.23 4.67 -35.55
C ASN A 623 -29.12 5.42 -36.31
N ILE A 624 -28.08 4.74 -36.79
CA ILE A 624 -27.02 5.37 -37.61
C ILE A 624 -27.43 5.27 -39.10
N PRO A 625 -27.39 6.38 -39.88
CA PRO A 625 -27.76 6.35 -41.30
C PRO A 625 -26.94 5.32 -42.09
N SER A 626 -27.62 4.58 -42.95
CA SER A 626 -27.17 3.43 -43.74
C SER A 626 -26.05 3.68 -44.77
N ASP A 627 -25.43 4.87 -44.77
CA ASP A 627 -24.41 5.23 -45.77
C ASP A 627 -22.96 4.90 -45.35
N LYS A 628 -22.76 4.24 -44.20
CA LYS A 628 -21.47 3.63 -43.83
C LYS A 628 -21.68 2.24 -43.22
N ASN A 629 -21.69 1.21 -44.08
CA ASN A 629 -21.69 -0.22 -43.76
C ASN A 629 -20.48 -0.66 -42.92
N PHE A 630 -20.42 -0.30 -41.64
CA PHE A 630 -19.30 -0.66 -40.75
C PHE A 630 -19.61 -1.85 -39.82
N CYS A 631 -20.86 -2.31 -39.73
CA CYS A 631 -21.36 -3.15 -38.63
C CYS A 631 -22.04 -4.48 -39.03
N ASP A 632 -22.14 -4.82 -40.32
CA ASP A 632 -22.80 -6.08 -40.74
C ASP A 632 -22.04 -7.35 -40.34
N ASP A 633 -20.75 -7.22 -40.00
CA ASP A 633 -19.84 -8.33 -39.68
C ASP A 633 -19.52 -8.45 -38.18
N VAL A 634 -20.26 -7.81 -37.26
CA VAL A 634 -19.91 -7.83 -35.82
C VAL A 634 -20.84 -8.74 -35.03
N SER A 635 -20.26 -9.56 -34.15
CA SER A 635 -21.05 -10.40 -33.26
C SER A 635 -22.03 -9.55 -32.43
N ASN A 636 -23.35 -9.78 -32.61
CA ASN A 636 -24.44 -9.16 -31.84
C ASN A 636 -24.37 -9.44 -30.31
N LYS A 637 -23.36 -10.17 -29.86
CA LYS A 637 -23.12 -10.60 -28.48
C LYS A 637 -22.02 -9.82 -27.76
N CYS A 638 -21.46 -8.77 -28.34
CA CYS A 638 -20.47 -7.97 -27.62
C CYS A 638 -21.01 -7.31 -26.33
N PRO A 639 -22.23 -6.72 -26.28
CA PRO A 639 -22.78 -6.18 -25.03
C PRO A 639 -22.94 -7.25 -23.95
N ASP A 640 -23.37 -8.45 -24.36
CA ASP A 640 -23.47 -9.63 -23.49
C ASP A 640 -22.11 -9.97 -22.85
N PHE A 641 -21.03 -9.92 -23.63
CA PHE A 641 -19.68 -10.18 -23.15
C PHE A 641 -19.19 -9.10 -22.19
N LEU A 642 -19.35 -7.83 -22.55
CA LEU A 642 -18.97 -6.69 -21.69
C LEU A 642 -19.66 -6.78 -20.32
N SER A 643 -20.94 -7.15 -20.28
CA SER A 643 -21.69 -7.32 -19.02
C SER A 643 -21.18 -8.44 -18.10
N ARG A 644 -20.43 -9.40 -18.66
CA ARG A 644 -19.87 -10.56 -17.93
C ARG A 644 -18.42 -10.33 -17.49
N LEU A 645 -17.77 -9.27 -17.95
CA LEU A 645 -16.45 -8.88 -17.43
C LEU A 645 -16.57 -8.38 -15.99
N ARG A 646 -15.56 -8.69 -15.18
CA ARG A 646 -15.46 -8.24 -13.77
C ARG A 646 -14.36 -7.22 -13.54
N GLY A 647 -13.53 -6.96 -14.54
CA GLY A 647 -12.51 -5.92 -14.55
C GLY A 647 -11.79 -5.84 -15.89
N PHE A 648 -11.04 -4.76 -16.08
CA PHE A 648 -10.17 -4.59 -17.24
C PHE A 648 -8.85 -3.91 -16.85
N VAL A 649 -7.84 -4.01 -17.71
CA VAL A 649 -6.57 -3.29 -17.61
C VAL A 649 -6.19 -2.72 -18.97
N ASN A 650 -5.79 -1.45 -18.99
CA ASN A 650 -5.13 -0.83 -20.13
C ASN A 650 -3.62 -0.81 -19.87
N ILE A 651 -2.84 -1.46 -20.73
CA ILE A 651 -1.38 -1.53 -20.65
C ILE A 651 -0.80 -0.48 -21.60
N LEU A 652 -0.14 0.52 -21.04
CA LEU A 652 0.31 1.71 -21.79
C LEU A 652 1.50 1.39 -22.72
N GLY A 653 2.44 0.55 -22.28
CA GLY A 653 3.66 0.26 -23.02
C GLY A 653 4.64 1.45 -23.04
N PRO A 654 5.79 1.33 -23.74
CA PRO A 654 6.89 2.30 -23.62
C PRO A 654 6.70 3.59 -24.42
N ASN A 655 5.69 3.67 -25.29
CA ASN A 655 5.48 4.84 -26.14
C ASN A 655 4.61 5.87 -25.42
N LYS A 656 4.76 7.14 -25.82
CA LYS A 656 3.94 8.24 -25.33
C LYS A 656 2.49 8.02 -25.76
N THR A 657 1.55 8.06 -24.82
CA THR A 657 0.13 7.73 -25.08
C THR A 657 -0.75 8.94 -25.35
N GLY A 658 -0.27 10.16 -25.07
CA GLY A 658 -0.94 11.42 -25.35
C GLY A 658 -0.05 12.61 -24.95
N ASP A 659 -0.44 13.84 -25.27
CA ASP A 659 0.42 15.01 -25.05
C ASP A 659 0.79 15.23 -23.57
N PHE A 660 -0.12 14.86 -22.66
CA PHE A 660 0.02 14.95 -21.21
C PHE A 660 0.64 13.70 -20.55
N ASP A 661 1.08 12.71 -21.32
CA ASP A 661 1.83 11.56 -20.79
C ASP A 661 3.26 12.01 -20.46
N GLU A 662 3.44 12.55 -19.25
CA GLU A 662 4.76 12.95 -18.73
C GLU A 662 5.57 11.76 -18.20
N ALA A 663 4.91 10.64 -17.91
CA ALA A 663 5.51 9.47 -17.26
C ALA A 663 6.22 8.52 -18.24
N TYR A 664 5.97 8.61 -19.55
CA TYR A 664 6.51 7.65 -20.53
C TYR A 664 8.03 7.49 -20.49
N LYS A 665 8.81 8.57 -20.26
CA LYS A 665 10.29 8.48 -20.13
C LYS A 665 10.70 7.66 -18.92
N ILE A 666 10.01 7.86 -17.80
CA ILE A 666 10.22 7.10 -16.57
C ILE A 666 9.81 5.63 -16.78
N ARG A 667 8.68 5.39 -17.48
CA ARG A 667 8.23 4.05 -17.85
C ARG A 667 9.27 3.33 -18.71
N ARG A 668 9.83 4.01 -19.72
CA ARG A 668 10.95 3.50 -20.54
C ARG A 668 12.18 3.17 -19.69
N ALA A 669 12.56 4.05 -18.77
CA ALA A 669 13.70 3.82 -17.89
C ALA A 669 13.53 2.56 -17.03
N ILE A 670 12.36 2.37 -16.41
CA ILE A 670 12.06 1.18 -15.60
C ILE A 670 12.08 -0.08 -16.47
N LEU A 671 11.45 -0.03 -17.64
CA LEU A 671 11.43 -1.15 -18.59
C LEU A 671 12.84 -1.49 -19.06
N LEU A 672 13.62 -0.51 -19.52
CA LEU A 672 14.99 -0.70 -19.99
C LEU A 672 15.87 -1.29 -18.90
N ARG A 673 15.81 -0.75 -17.68
CA ARG A 673 16.54 -1.28 -16.53
C ARG A 673 16.20 -2.75 -16.29
N SER A 674 14.90 -3.09 -16.29
CA SER A 674 14.43 -4.45 -16.09
C SER A 674 14.89 -5.41 -17.19
N LEU A 675 14.86 -4.99 -18.45
CA LEU A 675 15.32 -5.79 -19.59
C LEU A 675 16.84 -6.05 -19.51
N ILE A 676 17.63 -5.05 -19.12
CA ILE A 676 19.08 -5.21 -18.93
C ILE A 676 19.37 -6.16 -17.76
N GLU A 677 18.69 -5.99 -16.63
CA GLU A 677 18.84 -6.89 -15.46
C GLU A 677 18.55 -8.35 -15.80
N MET A 678 17.58 -8.60 -16.70
CA MET A 678 17.21 -9.96 -17.11
C MET A 678 18.15 -10.55 -18.16
N ASN A 679 18.62 -9.76 -19.13
CA ASN A 679 19.27 -10.30 -20.34
C ASN A 679 20.77 -9.97 -20.45
N ALA A 680 21.25 -8.95 -19.75
CA ALA A 680 22.66 -8.55 -19.71
C ALA A 680 23.12 -8.17 -18.28
N PRO A 681 22.99 -9.09 -17.30
CA PRO A 681 23.31 -8.79 -15.90
C PRO A 681 24.79 -8.46 -15.65
N ASN A 682 25.69 -8.88 -16.55
CA ASN A 682 27.12 -8.54 -16.50
C ASN A 682 27.40 -7.04 -16.68
N MET A 683 26.44 -6.26 -17.19
CA MET A 683 26.54 -4.81 -17.31
C MET A 683 26.39 -4.07 -15.96
N ILE A 684 25.95 -4.78 -14.93
CA ILE A 684 25.64 -4.21 -13.62
C ILE A 684 26.74 -4.61 -12.64
N ASP A 685 27.37 -3.62 -12.03
CA ASP A 685 28.43 -3.83 -11.05
C ASP A 685 27.89 -4.40 -9.73
N SER A 686 28.80 -4.78 -8.83
CA SER A 686 28.44 -5.27 -7.49
C SER A 686 27.67 -4.26 -6.62
N ASN A 687 27.72 -2.97 -6.96
CA ASN A 687 26.99 -1.90 -6.28
C ASN A 687 25.58 -1.70 -6.85
N GLY A 688 25.23 -2.38 -7.94
CA GLY A 688 23.97 -2.21 -8.65
C GLY A 688 23.98 -1.10 -9.70
N ASN A 689 25.14 -0.53 -10.02
CA ASN A 689 25.27 0.51 -11.04
C ASN A 689 25.44 -0.12 -12.42
N LEU A 690 24.70 0.40 -13.39
CA LEU A 690 24.80 0.03 -14.78
C LEU A 690 25.79 0.95 -15.50
N HIS A 691 26.73 0.36 -16.24
CA HIS A 691 27.68 1.12 -17.06
C HIS A 691 27.18 1.25 -18.50
N ILE A 692 26.62 2.40 -18.86
CA ILE A 692 26.14 2.69 -20.22
C ILE A 692 26.67 4.05 -20.69
N ASN A 693 26.96 4.16 -21.99
CA ASN A 693 27.31 5.45 -22.59
C ASN A 693 26.16 6.45 -22.45
N GLU A 694 26.42 7.64 -21.92
CA GLU A 694 25.39 8.65 -21.62
C GLU A 694 24.56 9.04 -22.84
N LYS A 695 25.20 9.27 -24.00
CA LYS A 695 24.49 9.62 -25.24
C LYS A 695 23.65 8.46 -25.77
N LEU A 696 24.12 7.22 -25.58
CA LEU A 696 23.31 6.04 -25.90
C LEU A 696 22.09 5.95 -25.00
N LEU A 697 22.26 6.15 -23.70
CA LEU A 697 21.17 6.12 -22.75
C LEU A 697 20.12 7.20 -23.06
N ASN A 698 20.55 8.43 -23.33
CA ASN A 698 19.67 9.51 -23.77
C ASN A 698 18.90 9.10 -25.04
N ALA A 699 19.60 8.57 -26.05
CA ALA A 699 18.94 8.12 -27.28
C ALA A 699 17.90 7.01 -27.05
N LEU A 700 18.16 6.07 -26.12
CA LEU A 700 17.20 5.03 -25.75
C LEU A 700 15.98 5.61 -25.02
N ILE A 701 16.18 6.52 -24.06
CA ILE A 701 15.07 7.12 -23.32
C ILE A 701 14.24 8.06 -24.22
N ASP A 702 14.89 8.84 -25.09
CA ASP A 702 14.27 9.84 -25.95
C ASP A 702 13.93 9.34 -27.37
N ALA A 703 14.02 8.03 -27.61
CA ALA A 703 13.67 7.44 -28.90
C ALA A 703 12.28 7.93 -29.37
N PRO A 704 12.08 8.28 -30.66
CA PRO A 704 10.79 8.80 -31.14
C PRO A 704 9.64 7.83 -30.84
N GLY A 705 9.88 6.54 -31.07
CA GLY A 705 8.95 5.48 -30.72
C GLY A 705 9.61 4.11 -30.86
N TYR A 706 9.02 3.12 -30.19
CA TYR A 706 9.37 1.71 -30.31
C TYR A 706 8.27 0.98 -31.09
N ILE A 707 8.59 0.52 -32.31
CA ILE A 707 7.63 -0.01 -33.28
C ILE A 707 6.80 -1.18 -32.71
N HIS A 708 7.43 -2.07 -31.94
CA HIS A 708 6.80 -3.24 -31.33
C HIS A 708 6.78 -3.16 -29.79
N GLY A 709 6.76 -1.94 -29.24
CA GLY A 709 6.71 -1.70 -27.80
C GLY A 709 7.90 -2.31 -27.05
N VAL A 710 7.63 -3.02 -25.96
CA VAL A 710 8.68 -3.62 -25.11
C VAL A 710 9.51 -4.67 -25.88
N ARG A 711 8.92 -5.34 -26.89
CA ARG A 711 9.65 -6.29 -27.73
C ARG A 711 10.76 -5.60 -28.54
N SER A 712 10.52 -4.38 -29.01
CA SER A 712 11.58 -3.60 -29.68
C SER A 712 12.71 -3.26 -28.71
N MET A 713 12.38 -2.83 -27.49
CA MET A 713 13.40 -2.54 -26.47
C MET A 713 14.21 -3.79 -26.11
N GLN A 714 13.54 -4.93 -25.93
CA GLN A 714 14.17 -6.23 -25.67
C GLN A 714 15.12 -6.63 -26.81
N ALA A 715 14.66 -6.55 -28.06
CA ALA A 715 15.47 -6.89 -29.23
C ALA A 715 16.73 -6.00 -29.34
N MET A 716 16.64 -4.73 -28.95
CA MET A 716 17.82 -3.86 -28.90
C MET A 716 18.87 -4.33 -27.90
N VAL A 717 18.46 -4.84 -26.74
CA VAL A 717 19.38 -5.42 -25.75
C VAL A 717 19.97 -6.72 -26.30
N ASP A 718 19.14 -7.62 -26.83
CA ASP A 718 19.54 -8.97 -27.25
C ASP A 718 20.47 -8.96 -28.46
N MET A 719 20.25 -8.06 -29.41
CA MET A 719 21.07 -7.94 -30.61
C MET A 719 22.37 -7.17 -30.37
N SER A 720 22.51 -6.50 -29.22
CA SER A 720 23.72 -5.76 -28.88
C SER A 720 24.86 -6.69 -28.45
N MET A 721 26.09 -6.32 -28.80
CA MET A 721 27.30 -7.07 -28.43
C MET A 721 27.67 -6.80 -26.96
N LEU A 722 27.01 -7.52 -26.04
CA LEU A 722 27.10 -7.28 -24.58
C LEU A 722 27.77 -8.41 -23.79
N HIS A 723 28.06 -9.56 -24.40
CA HIS A 723 28.45 -10.77 -23.65
C HIS A 723 29.81 -10.67 -22.93
N GLU A 724 30.80 -10.05 -23.56
CA GLU A 724 32.17 -9.92 -23.04
C GLU A 724 32.49 -8.51 -22.54
N GLU A 725 31.52 -7.60 -22.66
CA GLU A 725 31.68 -6.21 -22.27
C GLU A 725 31.21 -6.00 -20.82
N ASN A 726 31.78 -4.99 -20.17
CA ASN A 726 31.30 -4.52 -18.86
C ASN A 726 30.57 -3.17 -18.97
N SER A 727 30.37 -2.68 -20.20
CA SER A 727 29.65 -1.44 -20.45
C SER A 727 28.95 -1.44 -21.82
N TRP A 728 27.73 -0.90 -21.85
CA TRP A 728 26.98 -0.74 -23.10
C TRP A 728 27.42 0.54 -23.83
N GLN A 729 28.26 0.36 -24.85
CA GLN A 729 28.80 1.45 -25.67
C GLN A 729 28.01 1.60 -26.97
N LYS A 730 28.16 2.75 -27.64
CA LYS A 730 27.55 3.00 -28.96
C LYS A 730 27.97 1.94 -30.00
N ALA A 731 29.22 1.49 -29.94
CA ALA A 731 29.76 0.47 -30.84
C ALA A 731 29.14 -0.92 -30.63
N SER A 732 28.51 -1.16 -29.47
CA SER A 732 27.81 -2.40 -29.16
C SER A 732 26.44 -2.47 -29.83
N LEU A 733 25.92 -1.38 -30.42
CA LEU A 733 24.63 -1.38 -31.09
C LEU A 733 24.66 -2.18 -32.41
N PRO A 734 23.54 -2.84 -32.77
CA PRO A 734 23.37 -3.41 -34.10
C PRO A 734 23.52 -2.35 -35.21
N PRO A 735 23.81 -2.78 -36.45
CA PRO A 735 23.80 -1.88 -37.60
C PRO A 735 22.45 -1.14 -37.75
N LYS A 736 22.50 0.10 -38.23
CA LYS A 736 21.34 1.00 -38.39
C LYS A 736 20.14 0.32 -39.07
N GLU A 737 20.38 -0.46 -40.13
CA GLU A 737 19.31 -1.15 -40.87
C GLU A 737 18.57 -2.20 -40.03
N GLN A 738 19.24 -2.81 -39.05
CA GLN A 738 18.60 -3.73 -38.10
C GLN A 738 17.79 -2.95 -37.06
N LEU A 739 18.32 -1.83 -36.58
CA LEU A 739 17.61 -0.96 -35.62
C LEU A 739 16.33 -0.33 -36.21
N LYS A 740 16.28 -0.13 -37.53
CA LYS A 740 15.10 0.36 -38.25
C LYS A 740 13.86 -0.53 -38.09
N LEU A 741 14.04 -1.82 -37.75
CA LEU A 741 12.93 -2.73 -37.43
C LEU A 741 12.27 -2.43 -36.08
N HIS A 742 12.94 -1.67 -35.21
CA HIS A 742 12.55 -1.53 -33.81
C HIS A 742 12.28 -0.09 -33.37
N ILE A 743 12.94 0.89 -33.99
CA ILE A 743 12.85 2.31 -33.64
C ILE A 743 12.13 3.06 -34.74
N ASP A 744 11.09 3.79 -34.35
CA ASP A 744 10.41 4.73 -35.24
C ASP A 744 11.32 5.94 -35.52
N GLU A 745 11.30 6.44 -36.75
CA GLU A 745 12.18 7.51 -37.22
C GLU A 745 13.66 7.31 -36.85
N ILE A 746 14.28 6.22 -37.30
CA ILE A 746 15.67 5.85 -36.95
C ILE A 746 16.70 6.99 -37.13
N ASP A 747 16.52 7.88 -38.10
CA ASP A 747 17.40 9.04 -38.29
C ASP A 747 17.36 10.02 -37.11
N ALA A 748 16.18 10.24 -36.52
CA ALA A 748 16.04 11.07 -35.33
C ALA A 748 16.75 10.46 -34.12
N PHE A 749 16.66 9.14 -33.94
CA PHE A 749 17.42 8.41 -32.92
C PHE A 749 18.93 8.62 -33.06
N TYR A 750 19.48 8.49 -34.28
CA TYR A 750 20.90 8.73 -34.51
C TYR A 750 21.30 10.20 -34.30
N ARG A 751 20.41 11.18 -34.54
CA ARG A 751 20.70 12.59 -34.20
C ARG A 751 20.89 12.81 -32.71
N ILE A 752 20.11 12.12 -31.87
CA ILE A 752 20.25 12.17 -30.40
C ILE A 752 21.53 11.45 -29.96
N LEU A 753 21.88 10.36 -30.65
CA LEU A 753 23.04 9.53 -30.34
C LEU A 753 24.39 10.24 -30.59
N VAL A 754 24.48 11.21 -31.50
CA VAL A 754 25.75 11.84 -31.94
C VAL A 754 26.44 12.65 -30.84
#